data_AF-A0A849VK86-F1
#
_entry.id   AF-A0A849VK86-F1
#
_cell.length_a   1.000
_cell.length_b   1.000
_cell.length_c   1.000
_cell.angle_alpha   90.00
_cell.angle_beta   90.00
_cell.angle_gamma   90.00
#
_symmetry.space_group_name_H-M   'P 1'
#
loop_
_entity.id
_entity.type
_entity.pdbx_description
1 polymer ?
#
loop_
_entity_poly.entity_id
_entity_poly.type
_entity_poly.pdbx_seq_one_letter_code
_entity_poly.pdbx_strand_id
1 'polypeptide(L)'
;MKFKLLAPSEYQDRTGERFITNRSGEIEVEHHHRYLFATQFCKGRDVLDITSGEGYGSYLLSQVAKSVIGIDIDPDVVSQARRAYGSASLVFDVGSCQSIPLVPASVDVVVSFATLEHNDQHSAFLDEVKRVLRPEGLFVLSTPNRQVYSSPGKQNPFQQFELSHQEFETLLSKHFAHKTVGLQKATSGSVIVPAAKCDLVLEVFHRSNELTYELTDVPPKAPYLIGLASDSPLTSIRWGLLDNPDFLYGIQLRLMETEALLQSEVGRLGKEVTEANQAFEKGTKSNLLNQEHDRLRRELQTERAKTDAALKHIAELELSSQLTLSQLYQIYTSTSWRVTRPIRALKSIVSAGFSTLRTPPNVESSKRSAAAESVKLSISTAAQSDQRPILLLTTHDCSRTGAPVMCLNLARELSKRDDFRLLVVAINGGELSREFAELAPLYVLSEIRDSSPPTATFKAILNDLDVPVWGAICNTILCAELVEALDDVDIPVVSLIHELSTSIDQFGRQLIDKINMHARYVVYGSSYARDQVIQDFGIGTAKIHIVPTGHNVPFFSAQQRDVVRSQVLINADSSRDNVLVVACGTVDHRKGPDVFLQVASAVLRLRPDLPIHFLWIGSAINRAYGSWIAHDVSRLGLQGRVEFMTSRVDADVFISVADIFLLPSREDPYPLVSLTAMASAVPVIAFSGAGGAAEALGEAGIIVPYLDVPEMVAAVIELAENPLRRKSLGEVGVARFMENNDIRIFTDRIMGLLLQIPAGP
;
A
#
# COMPACT_ATOMS: atom_id res chain seq x y z
N MET A 1 -0.20 -27.97 -19.70
CA MET A 1 -0.06 -28.81 -18.48
C MET A 1 -0.37 -27.91 -17.28
N LYS A 2 -1.03 -28.42 -16.24
CA LYS A 2 -1.32 -27.65 -15.02
C LYS A 2 -0.40 -28.15 -13.91
N PHE A 3 0.31 -27.24 -13.25
CA PHE A 3 1.09 -27.53 -12.05
C PHE A 3 0.31 -27.06 -10.83
N LYS A 4 0.31 -27.86 -9.77
CA LYS A 4 -0.31 -27.51 -8.49
C LYS A 4 0.77 -27.26 -7.44
N LEU A 5 0.63 -26.19 -6.67
CA LEU A 5 1.30 -26.03 -5.39
C LEU A 5 0.31 -26.49 -4.30
N LEU A 6 0.78 -27.23 -3.29
CA LEU A 6 -0.02 -27.49 -2.10
C LEU A 6 0.11 -26.32 -1.13
N ALA A 7 -0.84 -26.19 -0.21
CA ALA A 7 -0.88 -25.12 0.77
C ALA A 7 0.44 -25.01 1.55
N PRO A 8 0.82 -23.80 2.00
CA PRO A 8 2.06 -23.58 2.73
C PRO A 8 2.21 -24.55 3.91
N SER A 9 3.40 -25.12 4.07
CA SER A 9 3.66 -26.01 5.20
C SER A 9 3.57 -25.22 6.52
N GLU A 10 3.15 -25.86 7.62
CA GLU A 10 3.20 -25.24 8.97
C GLU A 10 4.65 -25.02 9.47
N TYR A 11 5.67 -25.22 8.63
CA TYR A 11 7.05 -25.04 9.01
C TYR A 11 7.36 -23.57 9.26
N GLN A 12 7.97 -23.29 10.40
CA GLN A 12 8.57 -22.01 10.71
C GLN A 12 10.08 -22.19 10.71
N ASP A 13 10.76 -21.64 9.70
CA ASP A 13 12.21 -21.59 9.69
C ASP A 13 12.71 -20.70 10.83
N ARG A 14 13.46 -21.29 11.76
CA ARG A 14 14.00 -20.61 12.94
C ARG A 14 15.31 -19.88 12.65
N THR A 15 15.99 -20.20 11.53
CA THR A 15 17.28 -19.60 11.17
C THR A 15 17.12 -18.42 10.20
N GLY A 16 16.02 -18.39 9.43
CA GLY A 16 15.76 -17.38 8.39
C GLY A 16 16.59 -17.60 7.11
N GLU A 17 17.33 -18.71 7.04
CA GLU A 17 18.21 -19.09 5.94
C GLU A 17 17.44 -19.71 4.76
N ARG A 18 16.31 -20.37 5.03
CA ARG A 18 15.56 -21.15 4.04
C ARG A 18 14.38 -20.37 3.50
N PHE A 19 14.13 -20.53 2.21
CA PHE A 19 12.84 -20.15 1.65
C PHE A 19 11.76 -21.13 2.15
N ILE A 20 10.65 -20.57 2.64
CA ILE A 20 9.47 -21.30 3.13
C ILE A 20 8.22 -20.75 2.43
N THR A 21 7.30 -21.64 2.07
CA THR A 21 6.09 -21.37 1.26
C THR A 21 5.09 -20.43 1.93
N ASN A 22 5.25 -20.10 3.21
CA ASN A 22 4.42 -19.10 3.89
C ASN A 22 4.88 -17.65 3.63
N ARG A 23 6.04 -17.46 2.96
CA ARG A 23 6.54 -16.14 2.57
C ARG A 23 6.15 -15.85 1.13
N SER A 24 5.38 -14.78 0.93
CA SER A 24 5.14 -14.24 -0.41
C SER A 24 6.27 -13.29 -0.83
N GLY A 25 6.52 -13.12 -2.13
CA GLY A 25 7.36 -12.03 -2.63
C GLY A 25 8.35 -12.30 -3.77
N GLU A 26 9.41 -11.49 -3.84
CA GLU A 26 10.42 -11.58 -4.91
C GLU A 26 11.07 -12.97 -4.96
N ILE A 27 11.53 -13.42 -3.79
CA ILE A 27 12.16 -14.72 -3.59
C ILE A 27 11.21 -15.87 -3.94
N GLU A 28 9.92 -15.75 -3.61
CA GLU A 28 8.91 -16.79 -3.91
C GLU A 28 8.80 -17.03 -5.41
N VAL A 29 8.60 -15.96 -6.19
CA VAL A 29 8.41 -16.09 -7.64
C VAL A 29 9.67 -16.57 -8.32
N GLU A 30 10.85 -16.17 -7.84
CA GLU A 30 12.12 -16.67 -8.33
C GLU A 30 12.33 -18.16 -8.05
N HIS A 31 11.98 -18.64 -6.84
CA HIS A 31 12.04 -20.06 -6.48
C HIS A 31 11.05 -20.90 -7.28
N HIS A 32 9.78 -20.48 -7.36
CA HIS A 32 8.75 -21.19 -8.13
C HIS A 32 9.13 -21.29 -9.60
N HIS A 33 9.64 -20.20 -10.21
CA HIS A 33 10.02 -20.22 -11.61
C HIS A 33 11.18 -21.18 -11.88
N ARG A 34 12.18 -21.29 -11.01
CA ARG A 34 13.31 -22.24 -11.17
C ARG A 34 12.84 -23.69 -11.17
N TYR A 35 11.97 -24.06 -10.24
CA TYR A 35 11.42 -25.41 -10.20
C TYR A 35 10.52 -25.69 -11.41
N LEU A 36 9.63 -24.76 -11.80
CA LEU A 36 8.82 -24.89 -13.01
C LEU A 36 9.69 -24.99 -14.27
N PHE A 37 10.77 -24.22 -14.35
CA PHE A 37 11.74 -24.29 -15.45
C PHE A 37 12.42 -25.66 -15.51
N ALA A 38 12.79 -26.26 -14.37
CA ALA A 38 13.42 -27.58 -14.31
C ALA A 38 12.47 -28.74 -14.72
N THR A 39 11.16 -28.58 -14.59
CA THR A 39 10.18 -29.63 -14.97
C THR A 39 10.31 -30.08 -16.43
N GLN A 40 10.79 -29.21 -17.32
CA GLN A 40 10.97 -29.54 -18.73
C GLN A 40 11.99 -30.67 -18.97
N PHE A 41 12.93 -30.85 -18.03
CA PHE A 41 13.95 -31.88 -18.09
C PHE A 41 13.57 -33.14 -17.31
N CYS A 42 12.57 -33.04 -16.44
CA CYS A 42 12.23 -34.10 -15.48
C CYS A 42 11.20 -35.11 -16.02
N LYS A 43 10.50 -34.80 -17.12
CA LYS A 43 9.36 -35.60 -17.59
C LYS A 43 9.71 -37.07 -17.83
N GLY A 44 9.11 -37.97 -17.05
CA GLY A 44 9.30 -39.43 -17.15
C GLY A 44 10.67 -39.93 -16.69
N ARG A 45 11.44 -39.11 -15.98
CA ARG A 45 12.81 -39.41 -15.54
C ARG A 45 12.91 -39.64 -14.04
N ASP A 46 13.98 -40.31 -13.60
CA ASP A 46 14.34 -40.43 -12.18
C ASP A 46 15.15 -39.19 -11.75
N VAL A 47 14.65 -38.45 -10.76
CA VAL A 47 15.15 -37.11 -10.39
C VAL A 47 15.63 -37.09 -8.94
N LEU A 48 16.77 -36.45 -8.70
CA LEU A 48 17.24 -36.08 -7.37
C LEU A 48 17.08 -34.56 -7.19
N ASP A 49 16.44 -34.13 -6.12
CA ASP A 49 16.41 -32.73 -5.66
C ASP A 49 17.28 -32.64 -4.40
N ILE A 50 18.52 -32.18 -4.55
CA ILE A 50 19.50 -32.10 -3.45
C ILE A 50 19.43 -30.69 -2.84
N THR A 51 19.46 -30.61 -1.50
CA THR A 51 19.05 -29.44 -0.70
C THR A 51 17.58 -29.06 -0.94
N SER A 52 16.70 -30.05 -0.79
CA SER A 52 15.27 -29.92 -1.13
C SER A 52 14.47 -28.98 -0.21
N GLY A 53 15.04 -28.58 0.93
CA GLY A 53 14.33 -27.78 1.93
C GLY A 53 13.02 -28.45 2.35
N GLU A 54 11.96 -27.66 2.53
CA GLU A 54 10.65 -28.18 2.95
C GLU A 54 9.93 -29.06 1.89
N GLY A 55 10.46 -29.15 0.66
CA GLY A 55 10.02 -30.13 -0.34
C GLY A 55 8.96 -29.67 -1.35
N TYR A 56 8.50 -28.40 -1.32
CA TYR A 56 7.54 -27.88 -2.32
C TYR A 56 8.08 -27.98 -3.76
N GLY A 57 9.39 -27.77 -3.94
CA GLY A 57 10.06 -27.87 -5.23
C GLY A 57 10.09 -29.31 -5.74
N SER A 58 10.49 -30.25 -4.89
CA SER A 58 10.45 -31.68 -5.18
C SER A 58 9.03 -32.14 -5.55
N TYR A 59 8.02 -31.58 -4.88
CA TYR A 59 6.61 -31.81 -5.22
C TYR A 59 6.23 -31.32 -6.62
N LEU A 60 6.67 -30.13 -7.03
CA LEU A 60 6.48 -29.64 -8.40
C LEU A 60 7.13 -30.55 -9.44
N LEU A 61 8.36 -31.00 -9.19
CA LEU A 61 9.09 -31.92 -10.08
C LEU A 61 8.37 -33.27 -10.19
N SER A 62 7.80 -33.77 -9.09
CA SER A 62 7.11 -35.07 -9.04
C SER A 62 5.87 -35.17 -9.94
N GLN A 63 5.28 -34.03 -10.32
CA GLN A 63 4.11 -33.99 -11.20
C GLN A 63 4.42 -34.35 -12.66
N VAL A 64 5.70 -34.35 -13.04
CA VAL A 64 6.17 -34.76 -14.38
C VAL A 64 7.15 -35.93 -14.33
N ALA A 65 7.90 -36.08 -13.24
CA ALA A 65 8.93 -37.09 -13.08
C ALA A 65 8.37 -38.50 -12.92
N LYS A 66 9.19 -39.50 -13.26
CA LYS A 66 8.89 -40.91 -12.94
C LYS A 66 9.08 -41.18 -11.46
N SER A 67 10.16 -40.65 -10.88
CA SER A 67 10.44 -40.69 -9.45
C SER A 67 11.24 -39.45 -9.03
N VAL A 68 11.05 -38.98 -7.80
CA VAL A 68 11.81 -37.88 -7.20
C VAL A 68 12.29 -38.30 -5.82
N ILE A 69 13.57 -38.07 -5.56
CA ILE A 69 14.19 -38.20 -4.23
C ILE A 69 14.60 -36.80 -3.79
N GLY A 70 13.98 -36.25 -2.74
CA GLY A 70 14.40 -35.01 -2.11
C GLY A 70 15.40 -35.29 -0.99
N ILE A 71 16.54 -34.63 -0.96
CA ILE A 71 17.55 -34.81 0.09
C ILE A 71 17.87 -33.48 0.75
N ASP A 72 17.81 -33.45 2.08
CA ASP A 72 18.24 -32.30 2.89
C ASP A 72 19.10 -32.77 4.07
N ILE A 73 19.98 -31.90 4.55
CA ILE A 73 20.87 -32.20 5.68
C ILE A 73 20.12 -32.21 7.01
N ASP A 74 19.01 -31.48 7.08
CA ASP A 74 18.24 -31.29 8.30
C ASP A 74 17.15 -32.39 8.47
N PRO A 75 17.26 -33.26 9.48
CA PRO A 75 16.32 -34.35 9.69
C PRO A 75 14.89 -33.88 10.02
N ASP A 76 14.73 -32.72 10.67
CA ASP A 76 13.42 -32.20 11.03
C ASP A 76 12.68 -31.71 9.78
N VAL A 77 13.40 -31.03 8.89
CA VAL A 77 12.89 -30.56 7.60
C VAL A 77 12.48 -31.74 6.73
N VAL A 78 13.31 -32.78 6.62
CA VAL A 78 12.99 -34.01 5.88
C VAL A 78 11.75 -34.69 6.44
N SER A 79 11.64 -34.82 7.76
CA SER A 79 10.47 -35.43 8.42
C SER A 79 9.18 -34.69 8.08
N GLN A 80 9.22 -33.36 8.00
CA GLN A 80 8.09 -32.56 7.61
C GLN A 80 7.77 -32.68 6.11
N ALA A 81 8.78 -32.61 5.25
CA ALA A 81 8.61 -32.78 3.81
C ALA A 81 7.96 -34.14 3.46
N ARG A 82 8.39 -35.22 4.14
CA ARG A 82 7.75 -36.55 4.03
C ARG A 82 6.27 -36.52 4.37
N ARG A 83 5.89 -35.84 5.46
CA ARG A 83 4.49 -35.74 5.89
C ARG A 83 3.64 -34.89 4.94
N ALA A 84 4.19 -33.80 4.43
CA ALA A 84 3.47 -32.83 3.61
C ALA A 84 3.34 -33.27 2.14
N TYR A 85 4.39 -33.86 1.57
CA TYR A 85 4.52 -34.09 0.12
C TYR A 85 4.78 -35.56 -0.26
N GLY A 86 5.09 -36.42 0.70
CA GLY A 86 5.47 -37.82 0.43
C GLY A 86 4.41 -38.58 -0.37
N SER A 87 4.86 -39.34 -1.37
CA SER A 87 4.00 -40.17 -2.21
C SER A 87 4.76 -41.36 -2.77
N ALA A 88 4.09 -42.24 -3.53
CA ALA A 88 4.73 -43.39 -4.16
C ALA A 88 5.85 -43.00 -5.15
N SER A 89 5.80 -41.81 -5.73
CA SER A 89 6.79 -41.29 -6.69
C SER A 89 7.63 -40.14 -6.13
N LEU A 90 7.45 -39.73 -4.87
CA LEU A 90 8.23 -38.70 -4.20
C LEU A 90 8.57 -39.14 -2.79
N VAL A 91 9.87 -39.40 -2.57
CA VAL A 91 10.42 -39.75 -1.26
C VAL A 91 11.42 -38.68 -0.84
N PHE A 92 11.61 -38.53 0.47
CA PHE A 92 12.62 -37.63 1.02
C PHE A 92 13.58 -38.41 1.91
N ASP A 93 14.86 -38.02 1.97
CA ASP A 93 15.84 -38.61 2.87
C ASP A 93 16.84 -37.61 3.44
N VAL A 94 17.45 -37.98 4.57
CA VAL A 94 18.45 -37.15 5.24
C VAL A 94 19.81 -37.45 4.62
N GLY A 95 20.52 -36.43 4.14
CA GLY A 95 21.81 -36.61 3.50
C GLY A 95 22.54 -35.30 3.22
N SER A 96 23.86 -35.40 3.04
CA SER A 96 24.71 -34.26 2.72
C SER A 96 24.93 -34.15 1.21
N CYS A 97 25.01 -32.94 0.69
CA CYS A 97 25.41 -32.71 -0.70
C CYS A 97 26.88 -33.13 -0.97
N GLN A 98 27.72 -33.18 0.07
CA GLN A 98 29.11 -33.66 -0.02
C GLN A 98 29.22 -35.20 0.01
N SER A 99 28.14 -35.91 0.35
CA SER A 99 28.09 -37.36 0.33
C SER A 99 26.64 -37.80 0.11
N ILE A 100 26.24 -37.82 -1.16
CA ILE A 100 24.86 -38.07 -1.56
C ILE A 100 24.56 -39.56 -1.31
N PRO A 101 23.56 -39.92 -0.49
CA PRO A 101 23.28 -41.30 -0.09
C PRO A 101 22.58 -42.12 -1.18
N LEU A 102 23.03 -41.99 -2.43
CA LEU A 102 22.58 -42.76 -3.58
C LEU A 102 23.75 -43.51 -4.21
N VAL A 103 23.45 -44.66 -4.81
CA VAL A 103 24.45 -45.42 -5.58
C VAL A 103 24.85 -44.68 -6.85
N PRO A 104 26.05 -44.94 -7.42
CA PRO A 104 26.49 -44.30 -8.65
C PRO A 104 25.53 -44.54 -9.83
N ALA A 105 25.45 -43.58 -10.75
CA ALA A 105 24.65 -43.66 -11.99
C ALA A 105 23.18 -44.09 -11.77
N SER A 106 22.53 -43.54 -10.74
CA SER A 106 21.18 -43.94 -10.30
C SER A 106 20.07 -43.00 -10.74
N VAL A 107 20.37 -41.75 -11.11
CA VAL A 107 19.37 -40.74 -11.51
C VAL A 107 19.67 -40.12 -12.86
N ASP A 108 18.63 -39.68 -13.56
CA ASP A 108 18.75 -39.01 -14.87
C ASP A 108 18.92 -37.50 -14.75
N VAL A 109 18.36 -36.90 -13.70
CA VAL A 109 18.41 -35.45 -13.47
C VAL A 109 18.72 -35.17 -12.01
N VAL A 110 19.67 -34.27 -11.76
CA VAL A 110 19.87 -33.67 -10.44
C VAL A 110 19.44 -32.21 -10.52
N VAL A 111 18.65 -31.77 -9.54
CA VAL A 111 18.22 -30.38 -9.35
C VAL A 111 18.78 -29.89 -8.01
N SER A 112 19.38 -28.70 -8.00
CA SER A 112 19.95 -28.10 -6.78
C SER A 112 19.89 -26.58 -6.86
N PHE A 113 19.08 -25.96 -6.02
CA PHE A 113 18.86 -24.52 -6.10
C PHE A 113 19.29 -23.82 -4.81
N ALA A 114 20.14 -22.80 -4.96
CA ALA A 114 20.65 -21.98 -3.84
C ALA A 114 21.50 -22.77 -2.84
N THR A 115 22.47 -23.53 -3.36
CA THR A 115 23.26 -24.50 -2.59
C THR A 115 24.75 -24.14 -2.50
N LEU A 116 25.32 -23.54 -3.54
CA LEU A 116 26.77 -23.32 -3.64
C LEU A 116 27.27 -22.23 -2.70
N GLU A 117 26.44 -21.23 -2.45
CA GLU A 117 26.76 -20.07 -1.60
C GLU A 117 26.97 -20.43 -0.11
N HIS A 118 26.50 -21.61 0.32
CA HIS A 118 26.59 -22.13 1.70
C HIS A 118 27.79 -23.07 1.93
N ASN A 119 28.56 -23.41 0.89
CA ASN A 119 29.62 -24.43 0.96
C ASN A 119 30.89 -23.93 0.26
N ASP A 120 32.07 -24.12 0.85
CA ASP A 120 33.36 -23.81 0.23
C ASP A 120 33.90 -24.96 -0.64
N GLN A 121 33.33 -26.17 -0.51
CA GLN A 121 33.74 -27.37 -1.23
C GLN A 121 32.95 -27.60 -2.53
N HIS A 122 32.91 -26.59 -3.41
CA HIS A 122 32.14 -26.64 -4.66
C HIS A 122 32.52 -27.83 -5.55
N SER A 123 33.81 -28.11 -5.74
CA SER A 123 34.27 -29.23 -6.56
C SER A 123 33.81 -30.59 -6.03
N ALA A 124 33.94 -30.83 -4.73
CA ALA A 124 33.52 -32.09 -4.13
C ALA A 124 32.02 -32.34 -4.30
N PHE A 125 31.20 -31.28 -4.19
CA PHE A 125 29.78 -31.38 -4.48
C PHE A 125 29.50 -31.74 -5.95
N LEU A 126 30.17 -31.08 -6.90
CA LEU A 126 29.99 -31.40 -8.33
C LEU A 126 30.47 -32.82 -8.68
N ASP A 127 31.54 -33.30 -8.04
CA ASP A 127 32.02 -34.68 -8.18
C ASP A 127 30.98 -35.69 -7.68
N GLU A 128 30.34 -35.42 -6.54
CA GLU A 128 29.26 -36.26 -6.01
C GLU A 128 28.02 -36.26 -6.92
N VAL A 129 27.64 -35.10 -7.45
CA VAL A 129 26.56 -34.98 -8.43
C VAL A 129 26.87 -35.81 -9.68
N LYS A 130 28.10 -35.69 -10.20
CA LYS A 130 28.54 -36.47 -11.36
C LYS A 130 28.56 -37.97 -11.07
N ARG A 131 28.92 -38.39 -9.85
CA ARG A 131 28.89 -39.79 -9.43
C ARG A 131 27.48 -40.38 -9.49
N VAL A 132 26.47 -39.66 -9.02
CA VAL A 132 25.08 -40.18 -8.96
C VAL A 132 24.33 -40.06 -10.29
N LEU A 133 24.73 -39.14 -11.17
CA LEU A 133 24.17 -38.99 -12.51
C LEU A 133 24.50 -40.19 -13.42
N ARG A 134 23.52 -40.64 -14.19
CA ARG A 134 23.74 -41.54 -15.33
C ARG A 134 24.58 -40.83 -16.42
N PRO A 135 25.24 -41.57 -17.34
CA PRO A 135 26.09 -40.96 -18.38
C PRO A 135 25.42 -39.86 -19.22
N GLU A 136 24.14 -40.03 -19.53
CA GLU A 136 23.31 -39.05 -20.28
C GLU A 136 22.55 -38.07 -19.35
N GLY A 137 22.97 -38.02 -18.08
CA GLY A 137 22.27 -37.29 -17.03
C GLY A 137 22.48 -35.78 -17.13
N LEU A 138 21.54 -35.02 -16.56
CA LEU A 138 21.57 -33.56 -16.56
C LEU A 138 21.61 -33.01 -15.13
N PHE A 139 22.52 -32.08 -14.88
CA PHE A 139 22.51 -31.27 -13.67
C PHE A 139 21.89 -29.90 -13.94
N VAL A 140 20.86 -29.54 -13.18
CA VAL A 140 20.20 -28.24 -13.18
C VAL A 140 20.48 -27.57 -11.84
N LEU A 141 21.12 -26.41 -11.84
CA LEU A 141 21.47 -25.72 -10.59
C LEU A 141 21.31 -24.21 -10.65
N SER A 142 21.23 -23.56 -9.48
CA SER A 142 21.26 -22.10 -9.39
C SER A 142 22.13 -21.60 -8.25
N THR A 143 22.72 -20.43 -8.43
CA THR A 143 23.45 -19.71 -7.39
C THR A 143 23.29 -18.18 -7.55
N PRO A 144 23.32 -17.40 -6.45
CA PRO A 144 23.38 -15.94 -6.51
C PRO A 144 24.57 -15.46 -7.33
N ASN A 145 24.37 -14.39 -8.10
CA ASN A 145 25.42 -13.72 -8.84
C ASN A 145 26.10 -12.68 -7.94
N ARG A 146 27.32 -12.97 -7.47
CA ARG A 146 28.11 -12.10 -6.58
C ARG A 146 28.20 -10.65 -7.08
N GLN A 147 28.28 -10.44 -8.40
CA GLN A 147 28.40 -9.09 -8.99
C GLN A 147 27.15 -8.22 -8.80
N VAL A 148 26.00 -8.85 -8.52
CA VAL A 148 24.70 -8.17 -8.33
C VAL A 148 24.28 -8.24 -6.86
N TYR A 149 24.51 -9.37 -6.20
CA TYR A 149 23.98 -9.66 -4.87
C TYR A 149 24.78 -8.96 -3.75
N SER A 150 26.13 -8.94 -3.80
CA SER A 150 26.99 -8.42 -2.73
C SER A 150 27.44 -6.96 -2.95
N SER A 151 26.48 -6.06 -3.11
CA SER A 151 26.72 -4.60 -3.10
C SER A 151 27.09 -4.09 -1.68
N PRO A 152 27.86 -2.98 -1.53
CA PRO A 152 28.28 -2.48 -0.21
C PRO A 152 27.07 -2.22 0.71
N GLY A 153 27.01 -2.90 1.85
CA GLY A 153 25.91 -2.81 2.83
C GLY A 153 24.95 -4.01 2.89
N LYS A 154 25.05 -4.98 1.97
CA LYS A 154 24.29 -6.24 1.99
C LYS A 154 25.22 -7.45 2.13
N GLN A 155 25.80 -7.67 3.31
CA GLN A 155 26.50 -8.92 3.61
C GLN A 155 25.54 -9.86 4.34
N ASN A 156 25.14 -10.95 3.68
CA ASN A 156 24.44 -12.04 4.35
C ASN A 156 25.49 -12.96 5.02
N PRO A 157 25.48 -13.11 6.36
CA PRO A 157 26.47 -13.91 7.06
C PRO A 157 26.46 -15.41 6.70
N PHE A 158 25.39 -15.90 6.05
CA PHE A 158 25.22 -17.30 5.64
C PHE A 158 25.59 -17.59 4.18
N GLN A 159 25.83 -16.57 3.35
CA GLN A 159 26.16 -16.70 1.92
C GLN A 159 27.59 -16.20 1.66
N GLN A 160 28.57 -16.98 2.13
CA GLN A 160 29.98 -16.53 2.17
C GLN A 160 30.77 -16.85 0.88
N PHE A 161 30.23 -17.71 0.00
CA PHE A 161 30.96 -18.29 -1.13
C PHE A 161 30.33 -18.02 -2.50
N GLU A 162 29.62 -16.90 -2.64
CA GLU A 162 28.96 -16.52 -3.92
C GLU A 162 29.97 -16.44 -5.08
N LEU A 163 29.60 -17.00 -6.23
CA LEU A 163 30.43 -17.00 -7.44
C LEU A 163 30.04 -15.86 -8.38
N SER A 164 31.02 -15.30 -9.08
CA SER A 164 30.74 -14.52 -10.29
C SER A 164 30.33 -15.44 -11.43
N HIS A 165 29.69 -14.87 -12.46
CA HIS A 165 29.30 -15.62 -13.67
C HIS A 165 30.48 -16.41 -14.28
N GLN A 166 31.66 -15.78 -14.38
CA GLN A 166 32.84 -16.43 -14.95
C GLN A 166 33.38 -17.58 -14.09
N GLU A 167 33.38 -17.42 -12.76
CA GLU A 167 33.82 -18.47 -11.84
C GLU A 167 32.85 -19.66 -11.85
N PHE A 168 31.54 -19.38 -11.91
CA PHE A 168 30.51 -20.41 -12.02
C PHE A 168 30.61 -21.21 -13.32
N GLU A 169 30.78 -20.53 -14.47
CA GLU A 169 30.95 -21.20 -15.75
C GLU A 169 32.26 -22.03 -15.80
N THR A 170 33.33 -21.50 -15.20
CA THR A 170 34.62 -22.21 -15.08
C THR A 170 34.47 -23.47 -14.22
N LEU A 171 33.74 -23.38 -13.11
CA LEU A 171 33.48 -24.52 -12.22
C LEU A 171 32.72 -25.63 -12.97
N LEU A 172 31.66 -25.29 -13.71
CA LEU A 172 30.92 -26.27 -14.51
C LEU A 172 31.79 -26.90 -15.60
N SER A 173 32.61 -26.09 -16.29
CA SER A 173 33.51 -26.55 -17.37
C SER A 173 34.58 -27.53 -16.91
N LYS A 174 34.97 -27.49 -15.63
CA LYS A 174 35.94 -28.44 -15.05
C LYS A 174 35.35 -29.84 -14.85
N HIS A 175 34.02 -29.94 -14.68
CA HIS A 175 33.36 -31.19 -14.29
C HIS A 175 32.51 -31.80 -15.41
N PHE A 176 31.96 -30.99 -16.33
CA PHE A 176 31.04 -31.46 -17.38
C PHE A 176 31.50 -31.04 -18.78
N ALA A 177 31.36 -31.93 -19.76
CA ALA A 177 31.75 -31.66 -21.15
C ALA A 177 30.87 -30.59 -21.83
N HIS A 178 29.57 -30.58 -21.51
CA HIS A 178 28.59 -29.65 -22.06
C HIS A 178 27.92 -28.86 -20.95
N LYS A 179 27.77 -27.55 -21.16
CA LYS A 179 27.16 -26.64 -20.20
C LYS A 179 26.55 -25.42 -20.88
N THR A 180 25.55 -24.83 -20.24
CA THR A 180 25.08 -23.48 -20.55
C THR A 180 24.64 -22.79 -19.27
N VAL A 181 24.68 -21.46 -19.29
CA VAL A 181 24.28 -20.61 -18.16
C VAL A 181 23.15 -19.70 -18.61
N GLY A 182 22.11 -19.62 -17.79
CA GLY A 182 21.02 -18.66 -17.88
C GLY A 182 21.09 -17.61 -16.78
N LEU A 183 20.37 -16.51 -17.00
CA LEU A 183 20.17 -15.41 -16.08
C LEU A 183 18.72 -15.40 -15.63
N GLN A 184 18.49 -15.26 -14.34
CA GLN A 184 17.15 -15.08 -13.77
C GLN A 184 17.01 -13.71 -13.12
N LYS A 185 15.86 -13.07 -13.35
CA LYS A 185 15.50 -11.80 -12.71
C LYS A 185 14.00 -11.73 -12.43
N ALA A 186 13.62 -11.25 -11.25
CA ALA A 186 12.24 -10.90 -10.96
C ALA A 186 11.77 -9.65 -11.75
N THR A 187 10.52 -9.69 -12.23
CA THR A 187 9.82 -8.59 -12.92
C THR A 187 8.41 -8.51 -12.35
N SER A 188 7.33 -8.37 -13.12
CA SER A 188 5.94 -8.61 -12.65
C SER A 188 5.65 -10.11 -12.42
N GLY A 189 6.64 -10.86 -11.97
CA GLY A 189 6.82 -12.26 -12.30
C GLY A 189 8.30 -12.63 -12.22
N SER A 190 8.77 -13.52 -13.08
CA SER A 190 10.20 -13.82 -13.22
C SER A 190 10.53 -14.20 -14.66
N VAL A 191 11.71 -13.80 -15.14
CA VAL A 191 12.26 -14.21 -16.45
C VAL A 191 13.51 -15.05 -16.24
N ILE A 192 13.64 -16.14 -17.00
CA ILE A 192 14.85 -16.97 -17.10
C ILE A 192 15.25 -17.03 -18.56
N VAL A 193 16.40 -16.44 -18.89
CA VAL A 193 16.90 -16.26 -20.26
C VAL A 193 18.33 -16.78 -20.38
N PRO A 194 18.86 -17.08 -21.57
CA PRO A 194 20.25 -17.50 -21.71
C PRO A 194 21.20 -16.33 -21.42
N ALA A 195 22.34 -16.60 -20.78
CA ALA A 195 23.35 -15.58 -20.50
C ALA A 195 24.18 -15.22 -21.75
N ALA A 196 24.32 -16.17 -22.68
CA ALA A 196 24.95 -15.98 -23.97
C ALA A 196 23.91 -15.80 -25.08
N LYS A 197 24.28 -15.08 -26.15
CA LYS A 197 23.43 -14.90 -27.32
C LYS A 197 23.12 -16.26 -27.96
N CYS A 198 21.85 -16.56 -28.13
CA CYS A 198 21.37 -17.78 -28.81
C CYS A 198 20.28 -17.41 -29.82
N ASP A 199 19.65 -18.40 -30.44
CA ASP A 199 18.57 -18.20 -31.44
C ASP A 199 17.28 -17.58 -30.86
N LEU A 200 17.23 -17.32 -29.55
CA LEU A 200 16.15 -16.58 -28.90
C LEU A 200 16.28 -15.09 -29.19
N VAL A 201 15.33 -14.53 -29.94
CA VAL A 201 15.20 -13.08 -30.14
C VAL A 201 14.37 -12.50 -29.00
N LEU A 202 15.03 -11.85 -28.04
CA LEU A 202 14.40 -11.14 -26.93
C LEU A 202 14.89 -9.70 -26.91
N GLU A 203 13.97 -8.75 -27.00
CA GLU A 203 14.27 -7.33 -26.82
C GLU A 203 13.90 -6.90 -25.41
N VAL A 204 14.88 -6.45 -24.63
CA VAL A 204 14.67 -5.92 -23.28
C VAL A 204 14.99 -4.45 -23.26
N PHE A 205 13.96 -3.61 -23.19
CA PHE A 205 14.10 -2.18 -22.95
C PHE A 205 14.19 -1.91 -21.44
N HIS A 206 15.39 -1.62 -20.96
CA HIS A 206 15.63 -1.28 -19.57
C HIS A 206 15.72 0.23 -19.40
N ARG A 207 14.92 0.78 -18.50
CA ARG A 207 15.04 2.19 -18.09
C ARG A 207 16.32 2.38 -17.27
N SER A 208 17.39 2.91 -17.87
CA SER A 208 18.67 3.14 -17.19
C SER A 208 18.67 4.38 -16.30
N ASN A 209 17.78 5.34 -16.59
CA ASN A 209 17.46 6.51 -15.75
C ASN A 209 16.03 7.01 -16.05
N GLU A 210 15.58 8.09 -15.38
CA GLU A 210 14.21 8.58 -15.50
C GLU A 210 13.72 8.86 -16.94
N LEU A 211 14.59 9.18 -17.90
CA LEU A 211 14.14 9.55 -19.25
C LEU A 211 14.75 8.68 -20.37
N THR A 212 15.55 7.67 -20.02
CA THR A 212 16.30 6.86 -21.00
C THR A 212 15.96 5.39 -20.89
N TYR A 213 15.70 4.77 -22.04
CA TYR A 213 15.59 3.31 -22.19
C TYR A 213 16.74 2.80 -23.05
N GLU A 214 17.39 1.74 -22.58
CA GLU A 214 18.45 1.03 -23.28
C GLU A 214 17.91 -0.32 -23.77
N LEU A 215 18.11 -0.62 -25.05
CA LEU A 215 17.82 -1.94 -25.61
C LEU A 215 18.97 -2.89 -25.25
N THR A 216 18.61 -4.02 -24.66
CA THR A 216 19.53 -5.09 -24.27
C THR A 216 18.95 -6.43 -24.72
N ASP A 217 19.84 -7.40 -25.04
CA ASP A 217 19.43 -8.76 -25.43
C ASP A 217 19.14 -9.65 -24.19
N VAL A 218 19.49 -9.18 -22.98
CA VAL A 218 19.31 -9.87 -21.69
C VAL A 218 18.96 -8.89 -20.57
N PRO A 219 18.18 -9.30 -19.54
CA PRO A 219 17.86 -8.45 -18.39
C PRO A 219 19.12 -8.00 -17.64
N PRO A 220 19.34 -6.68 -17.45
CA PRO A 220 20.50 -6.19 -16.71
C PRO A 220 20.34 -6.47 -15.21
N LYS A 221 21.46 -6.66 -14.50
CA LYS A 221 21.50 -6.93 -13.05
C LYS A 221 20.64 -8.13 -12.63
N ALA A 222 20.75 -9.25 -13.35
CA ALA A 222 20.11 -10.50 -12.97
C ALA A 222 20.76 -11.09 -11.70
N PRO A 223 20.02 -11.23 -10.58
CA PRO A 223 20.58 -11.65 -9.30
C PRO A 223 20.96 -13.13 -9.23
N TYR A 224 20.42 -13.99 -10.11
CA TYR A 224 20.67 -15.43 -10.07
C TYR A 224 21.20 -15.96 -11.41
N LEU A 225 22.14 -16.90 -11.30
CA LEU A 225 22.68 -17.70 -12.40
C LEU A 225 22.02 -19.07 -12.38
N ILE A 226 21.59 -19.56 -13.54
CA ILE A 226 21.00 -20.90 -13.71
C ILE A 226 21.94 -21.74 -14.58
N GLY A 227 22.58 -22.75 -14.01
CA GLY A 227 23.44 -23.67 -14.76
C GLY A 227 22.67 -24.89 -15.26
N LEU A 228 23.02 -25.34 -16.45
CA LEU A 228 22.65 -26.64 -17.02
C LEU A 228 23.94 -27.32 -17.47
N ALA A 229 24.23 -28.51 -16.96
CA ALA A 229 25.49 -29.20 -17.22
C ALA A 229 25.30 -30.72 -17.41
N SER A 230 26.02 -31.31 -18.37
CA SER A 230 25.96 -32.74 -18.70
C SER A 230 27.24 -33.18 -19.41
N ASP A 231 27.58 -34.47 -19.36
CA ASP A 231 28.63 -35.03 -20.22
C ASP A 231 28.13 -35.35 -21.64
N SER A 232 26.82 -35.25 -21.86
CA SER A 232 26.19 -35.38 -23.18
C SER A 232 25.72 -34.03 -23.73
N PRO A 233 25.59 -33.88 -25.06
CA PRO A 233 25.10 -32.65 -25.66
C PRO A 233 23.74 -32.23 -25.09
N LEU A 234 23.63 -30.97 -24.70
CA LEU A 234 22.38 -30.43 -24.15
C LEU A 234 21.29 -30.39 -25.22
N THR A 235 20.09 -30.84 -24.87
CA THR A 235 18.90 -30.73 -25.72
C THR A 235 18.43 -29.28 -25.84
N SER A 236 17.51 -28.98 -26.77
CA SER A 236 16.93 -27.64 -26.89
C SER A 236 16.24 -27.20 -25.58
N ILE A 237 16.58 -26.01 -25.11
CA ILE A 237 16.11 -25.44 -23.85
C ILE A 237 14.99 -24.45 -24.14
N ARG A 238 13.87 -24.58 -23.43
CA ARG A 238 12.80 -23.57 -23.44
C ARG A 238 13.04 -22.60 -22.28
N TRP A 239 13.58 -21.44 -22.63
CA TRP A 239 13.68 -20.27 -21.75
C TRP A 239 12.28 -19.71 -21.44
N GLY A 240 12.10 -19.16 -20.23
CA GLY A 240 10.76 -19.01 -19.65
C GLY A 240 10.47 -17.63 -19.08
N LEU A 241 9.20 -17.24 -19.16
CA LEU A 241 8.59 -16.15 -18.39
C LEU A 241 7.54 -16.78 -17.48
N LEU A 242 7.65 -16.53 -16.18
CA LEU A 242 6.58 -16.75 -15.22
C LEU A 242 5.87 -15.42 -15.01
N ASP A 243 4.65 -15.31 -15.49
CA ASP A 243 3.78 -14.19 -15.20
C ASP A 243 3.13 -14.40 -13.82
N ASN A 244 3.20 -13.39 -12.95
CA ASN A 244 2.52 -13.41 -11.66
C ASN A 244 1.87 -12.05 -11.39
N PRO A 245 0.59 -11.85 -11.75
CA PRO A 245 -0.08 -10.57 -11.56
C PRO A 245 -0.16 -10.14 -10.08
N ASP A 246 -0.09 -11.10 -9.15
CA ASP A 246 -0.12 -10.84 -7.72
C ASP A 246 1.24 -10.40 -7.15
N PHE A 247 2.32 -10.41 -7.97
CA PHE A 247 3.67 -10.03 -7.53
C PHE A 247 3.75 -8.59 -7.01
N LEU A 248 3.23 -7.63 -7.80
CA LEU A 248 3.24 -6.21 -7.43
C LEU A 248 2.35 -5.96 -6.21
N TYR A 249 1.22 -6.67 -6.13
CA TYR A 249 0.34 -6.63 -4.98
C TYR A 249 1.02 -7.16 -3.71
N GLY A 250 1.79 -8.26 -3.82
CA GLY A 250 2.57 -8.82 -2.72
C GLY A 250 3.71 -7.89 -2.25
N ILE A 251 4.37 -7.15 -3.16
CA ILE A 251 5.35 -6.13 -2.79
C ILE A 251 4.68 -4.96 -2.07
N GLN A 252 3.56 -4.45 -2.59
CA GLN A 252 2.82 -3.37 -1.98
C GLN A 252 2.35 -3.71 -0.55
N LEU A 253 1.86 -4.94 -0.34
CA LEU A 253 1.47 -5.41 0.98
C LEU A 253 2.63 -5.46 1.97
N ARG A 254 3.81 -5.97 1.56
CA ARG A 254 4.99 -5.99 2.45
C ARG A 254 5.51 -4.59 2.75
N LEU A 255 5.44 -3.66 1.79
CA LEU A 255 5.79 -2.27 2.03
C LEU A 255 4.85 -1.65 3.07
N MET A 256 3.54 -1.89 2.96
CA MET A 256 2.55 -1.44 3.95
C MET A 256 2.74 -2.09 5.32
N GLU A 257 3.03 -3.40 5.40
CA GLU A 257 3.32 -4.09 6.66
C GLU A 257 4.62 -3.59 7.30
N THR A 258 5.66 -3.38 6.50
CA THR A 258 6.94 -2.84 6.97
C THR A 258 6.77 -1.40 7.42
N GLU A 259 6.00 -0.59 6.70
CA GLU A 259 5.65 0.77 7.08
C GLU A 259 4.85 0.80 8.39
N ALA A 260 3.86 -0.08 8.55
CA ALA A 260 3.10 -0.19 9.79
C ALA A 260 3.97 -0.63 10.98
N LEU A 261 4.89 -1.58 10.77
CA LEU A 261 5.87 -2.00 11.78
C LEU A 261 6.83 -0.87 12.14
N LEU A 262 7.34 -0.14 11.13
CA LEU A 262 8.21 1.02 11.35
C LEU A 262 7.47 2.16 12.05
N GLN A 263 6.21 2.42 11.70
CA GLN A 263 5.36 3.41 12.38
C GLN A 263 5.07 3.01 13.82
N SER A 264 4.83 1.72 14.08
CA SER A 264 4.70 1.18 15.44
C SER A 264 5.99 1.34 16.23
N GLU A 265 7.14 1.08 15.62
CA GLU A 265 8.45 1.22 16.26
C GLU A 265 8.81 2.69 16.52
N VAL A 266 8.49 3.59 15.58
CA VAL A 266 8.58 5.04 15.76
C VAL A 266 7.65 5.52 16.87
N GLY A 267 6.44 4.97 16.96
CA GLY A 267 5.50 5.25 18.04
C GLY A 267 6.01 4.76 19.41
N ARG A 268 6.63 3.58 19.45
CA ARG A 268 7.27 3.00 20.64
C ARG A 268 8.44 3.89 21.11
N LEU A 269 9.34 4.24 20.19
CA LEU A 269 10.46 5.15 20.46
C LEU A 269 9.97 6.56 20.86
N GLY A 270 8.89 7.05 20.24
CA GLY A 270 8.27 8.32 20.60
C GLY A 270 7.71 8.33 22.02
N LYS A 271 7.11 7.22 22.47
CA LYS A 271 6.70 7.03 23.87
C LYS A 271 7.90 7.00 24.81
N GLU A 272 8.94 6.24 24.50
CA GLU A 272 10.17 6.19 25.31
C GLU A 272 10.83 7.57 25.45
N VAL A 273 10.89 8.35 24.35
CA VAL A 273 11.39 9.73 24.37
C VAL A 273 10.49 10.64 25.23
N THR A 274 9.17 10.48 25.14
CA THR A 274 8.22 11.28 25.94
C THR A 274 8.33 10.95 27.42
N GLU A 275 8.44 9.67 27.78
CA GLU A 275 8.65 9.21 29.15
C GLU A 275 10.01 9.67 29.70
N ALA A 276 11.07 9.62 28.88
CA ALA A 276 12.38 10.16 29.24
C ALA A 276 12.35 11.68 29.45
N ASN A 277 11.61 12.43 28.62
CA ASN A 277 11.42 13.88 28.77
C ASN A 277 10.61 14.22 30.03
N GLN A 278 9.56 13.45 30.33
CA GLN A 278 8.78 13.63 31.56
C GLN A 278 9.58 13.27 32.82
N ALA A 279 10.45 12.25 32.75
CA ALA A 279 11.37 11.90 33.82
C ALA A 279 12.46 12.98 34.00
N PHE A 280 12.91 13.60 32.89
CA PHE A 280 13.83 14.74 32.88
C PHE A 280 13.22 15.98 33.52
N GLU A 281 11.95 16.30 33.23
CA GLU A 281 11.21 17.41 33.84
C GLU A 281 10.95 17.21 35.35
N LYS A 282 10.83 15.95 35.80
CA LYS A 282 10.60 15.61 37.22
C LYS A 282 11.89 15.49 38.05
N GLY A 283 13.08 15.48 37.45
CA GLY A 283 14.35 15.18 38.13
C GLY A 283 15.31 16.37 38.23
N THR A 284 15.42 16.99 39.40
CA THR A 284 16.47 18.00 39.69
C THR A 284 17.85 17.34 39.82
N LYS A 285 18.56 17.13 38.71
CA LYS A 285 20.01 16.92 38.67
C LYS A 285 20.60 17.43 37.34
N SER A 286 20.49 18.74 37.17
CA SER A 286 20.66 19.44 35.88
C SER A 286 22.09 19.45 35.29
N ASN A 287 23.17 19.27 36.07
CA ASN A 287 24.51 19.58 35.53
C ASN A 287 25.25 18.41 34.85
N LEU A 288 25.07 17.17 35.31
CA LEU A 288 25.77 16.01 34.70
C LEU A 288 25.07 15.54 33.41
N LEU A 289 23.74 15.61 33.40
CA LEU A 289 22.91 15.26 32.25
C LEU A 289 22.98 16.31 31.13
N ASN A 290 23.12 17.60 31.46
CA ASN A 290 23.38 18.62 30.43
C ASN A 290 24.74 18.41 29.76
N GLN A 291 25.77 17.97 30.50
CA GLN A 291 27.07 17.64 29.90
C GLN A 291 27.00 16.41 28.98
N GLU A 292 26.24 15.38 29.35
CA GLU A 292 26.05 14.19 28.52
C GLU A 292 25.13 14.46 27.32
N HIS A 293 24.10 15.28 27.48
CA HIS A 293 23.23 15.73 26.39
C HIS A 293 24.00 16.61 25.40
N ASP A 294 24.80 17.58 25.88
CA ASP A 294 25.65 18.40 25.02
C ASP A 294 26.76 17.58 24.33
N ARG A 295 27.21 16.50 24.97
CA ARG A 295 28.14 15.54 24.35
C ARG A 295 27.45 14.76 23.23
N LEU A 296 26.32 14.12 23.50
CA LEU A 296 25.55 13.36 22.50
C LEU A 296 25.05 14.24 21.36
N ARG A 297 24.68 15.49 21.64
CA ARG A 297 24.28 16.47 20.62
C ARG A 297 25.44 16.86 19.72
N ARG A 298 26.65 16.99 20.27
CA ARG A 298 27.89 17.21 19.49
C ARG A 298 28.27 15.97 18.68
N GLU A 299 28.12 14.77 19.23
CA GLU A 299 28.36 13.52 18.50
C GLU A 299 27.34 13.35 17.35
N LEU A 300 26.05 13.63 17.58
CA LEU A 300 25.02 13.62 16.56
C LEU A 300 25.23 14.70 15.49
N GLN A 301 25.66 15.92 15.87
CA GLN A 301 26.05 16.94 14.90
C GLN A 301 27.28 16.52 14.10
N THR A 302 28.23 15.82 14.71
CA THR A 302 29.42 15.31 14.02
C THR A 302 29.05 14.21 13.03
N GLU A 303 28.16 13.28 13.39
CA GLU A 303 27.65 12.25 12.48
C GLU A 303 26.76 12.83 11.38
N ARG A 304 25.92 13.83 11.69
CA ARG A 304 25.18 14.57 10.66
C ARG A 304 26.12 15.31 9.72
N ALA A 305 27.16 15.98 10.23
CA ALA A 305 28.16 16.65 9.39
C ALA A 305 28.97 15.67 8.53
N LYS A 306 29.27 14.46 9.03
CA LYS A 306 29.88 13.38 8.24
C LYS A 306 28.91 12.87 7.15
N THR A 307 27.62 12.76 7.48
CA THR A 307 26.58 12.35 6.54
C THR A 307 26.36 13.40 5.46
N ASP A 308 26.31 14.69 5.83
CA ASP A 308 26.22 15.82 4.91
C ASP A 308 27.48 15.96 4.06
N ALA A 309 28.67 15.71 4.62
CA ALA A 309 29.91 15.66 3.86
C ALA A 309 29.93 14.48 2.88
N ALA A 310 29.40 13.32 3.26
CA ALA A 310 29.24 12.17 2.39
C ALA A 310 28.23 12.43 1.27
N LEU A 311 27.10 13.06 1.57
CA LEU A 311 26.09 13.48 0.58
C LEU A 311 26.63 14.55 -0.36
N LYS A 312 27.43 15.49 0.15
CA LYS A 312 28.10 16.51 -0.67
C LYS A 312 29.18 15.90 -1.55
N HIS A 313 29.91 14.91 -1.06
CA HIS A 313 30.87 14.14 -1.86
C HIS A 313 30.17 13.32 -2.95
N ILE A 314 29.01 12.72 -2.65
CA ILE A 314 28.15 12.05 -3.63
C ILE A 314 27.66 13.05 -4.69
N ALA A 315 27.22 14.24 -4.29
CA ALA A 315 26.81 15.30 -5.23
C ALA A 315 27.98 15.84 -6.07
N GLU A 316 29.19 15.95 -5.51
CA GLU A 316 30.41 16.32 -6.25
C GLU A 316 30.84 15.22 -7.23
N LEU A 317 30.69 13.95 -6.85
CA LEU A 317 30.92 12.80 -7.73
C LEU A 317 29.89 12.74 -8.86
N GLU A 318 28.62 13.06 -8.59
CA GLU A 318 27.57 13.19 -9.60
C GLU A 318 27.84 14.35 -10.57
N LEU A 319 28.27 15.50 -10.07
CA LEU A 319 28.64 16.65 -10.90
C LEU A 319 29.90 16.37 -11.74
N SER A 320 30.90 15.69 -11.17
CA SER A 320 32.10 15.24 -11.87
C SER A 320 31.76 14.19 -12.94
N SER A 321 30.84 13.27 -12.65
CA SER A 321 30.30 12.30 -13.60
C SER A 321 29.56 12.99 -14.74
N GLN A 322 28.73 14.00 -14.44
CA GLN A 322 28.03 14.80 -15.45
C GLN A 322 28.96 15.64 -16.32
N LEU A 323 30.01 16.24 -15.76
CA LEU A 323 31.05 16.96 -16.52
C LEU A 323 31.88 16.01 -17.39
N THR A 324 32.17 14.81 -16.89
CA THR A 324 32.88 13.77 -17.65
C THR A 324 31.99 13.24 -18.79
N LEU A 325 30.70 13.06 -18.53
CA LEU A 325 29.69 12.72 -19.53
C LEU A 325 29.53 13.84 -20.57
N SER A 326 29.56 15.12 -20.18
CA SER A 326 29.48 16.24 -21.13
C SER A 326 30.75 16.38 -21.98
N GLN A 327 31.94 16.12 -21.41
CA GLN A 327 33.20 16.06 -22.16
C GLN A 327 33.23 14.87 -23.12
N LEU A 328 32.74 13.69 -22.70
CA LEU A 328 32.56 12.53 -23.56
C LEU A 328 31.56 12.81 -24.67
N TYR A 329 30.47 13.51 -24.38
CA TYR A 329 29.46 13.90 -25.36
C TYR A 329 30.02 14.91 -26.37
N GLN A 330 30.81 15.90 -25.94
CA GLN A 330 31.51 16.84 -26.85
C GLN A 330 32.56 16.15 -27.72
N ILE A 331 33.24 15.11 -27.21
CA ILE A 331 34.14 14.27 -28.02
C ILE A 331 33.33 13.47 -29.05
N TYR A 332 32.16 12.95 -28.67
CA TYR A 332 31.29 12.15 -29.53
C TYR A 332 30.57 12.95 -30.61
N THR A 333 30.23 14.21 -30.33
CA THR A 333 29.53 15.11 -31.27
C THR A 333 30.47 16.05 -32.02
N SER A 334 31.77 16.03 -31.73
CA SER A 334 32.78 16.80 -32.45
C SER A 334 32.99 16.24 -33.86
N THR A 335 32.73 17.07 -34.87
CA THR A 335 32.91 16.75 -36.29
C THR A 335 34.37 16.51 -36.71
N SER A 336 35.33 16.75 -35.81
CA SER A 336 36.74 16.41 -36.04
C SER A 336 37.04 14.91 -35.95
N TRP A 337 36.16 14.12 -35.31
CA TRP A 337 36.43 12.70 -35.02
C TRP A 337 36.24 11.75 -36.22
N ARG A 338 35.66 12.23 -37.34
CA ARG A 338 35.53 11.46 -38.60
C ARG A 338 36.77 11.53 -39.52
N VAL A 339 37.85 12.22 -39.14
CA VAL A 339 39.03 12.40 -40.02
C VAL A 339 40.32 11.70 -39.54
N THR A 340 40.42 11.21 -38.31
CA THR A 340 41.71 10.66 -37.80
C THR A 340 41.75 9.15 -37.60
N ARG A 341 40.88 8.39 -38.27
CA ARG A 341 40.89 6.91 -38.23
C ARG A 341 42.17 6.24 -38.80
N PRO A 342 43.00 6.88 -39.66
CA PRO A 342 44.24 6.23 -40.14
C PRO A 342 45.54 6.73 -39.47
N ILE A 343 45.53 7.46 -38.35
CA ILE A 343 46.78 8.05 -37.77
C ILE A 343 47.19 7.53 -36.37
N ARG A 344 46.46 6.61 -35.74
CA ARG A 344 46.89 6.08 -34.42
C ARG A 344 47.19 4.59 -34.35
N ALA A 345 47.75 4.08 -35.43
CA ALA A 345 48.74 3.01 -35.36
C ALA A 345 50.13 3.65 -35.50
N LEU A 346 50.60 4.41 -34.49
CA LEU A 346 52.01 4.81 -34.39
C LEU A 346 52.32 5.47 -33.03
N LYS A 347 53.22 4.79 -32.30
CA LYS A 347 54.25 5.31 -31.39
C LYS A 347 53.87 5.85 -30.01
N SER A 348 54.17 5.00 -29.03
CA SER A 348 55.07 5.32 -27.91
C SER A 348 56.11 6.40 -28.23
N ILE A 349 56.49 7.19 -27.22
CA ILE A 349 57.75 7.97 -27.00
C ILE A 349 57.45 9.45 -26.72
N VAL A 350 58.21 10.01 -25.75
CA VAL A 350 58.30 11.42 -25.28
C VAL A 350 57.32 11.76 -24.13
N SER A 351 57.60 11.44 -22.87
CA SER A 351 58.59 12.01 -21.90
C SER A 351 58.07 13.19 -21.06
N ALA A 352 58.12 12.96 -19.74
CA ALA A 352 58.57 13.86 -18.67
C ALA A 352 57.84 15.20 -18.40
N GLY A 353 57.54 15.44 -17.12
CA GLY A 353 57.93 16.71 -16.48
C GLY A 353 56.97 17.36 -15.49
N PHE A 354 57.33 17.29 -14.21
CA PHE A 354 57.37 18.39 -13.21
C PHE A 354 56.09 19.11 -12.70
N SER A 355 55.83 18.88 -11.40
CA SER A 355 55.82 19.80 -10.23
C SER A 355 55.04 21.14 -10.18
N THR A 356 54.30 21.28 -9.06
CA THR A 356 54.19 22.42 -8.09
C THR A 356 53.49 23.77 -8.41
N LEU A 357 52.59 24.12 -7.47
CA LEU A 357 52.30 25.44 -6.83
C LEU A 357 51.51 26.54 -7.58
N ARG A 358 50.33 26.93 -7.04
CA ARG A 358 49.99 28.26 -6.42
C ARG A 358 48.47 28.53 -6.32
N THR A 359 48.05 29.20 -5.25
CA THR A 359 46.71 29.80 -4.98
C THR A 359 46.67 31.31 -5.38
N PRO A 360 45.57 32.08 -5.14
CA PRO A 360 44.47 32.50 -6.04
C PRO A 360 44.54 34.03 -6.40
N PRO A 361 43.55 34.71 -7.04
CA PRO A 361 42.37 35.26 -6.33
C PRO A 361 41.05 35.48 -7.15
N ASN A 362 39.96 35.71 -6.40
CA ASN A 362 38.68 36.44 -6.63
C ASN A 362 38.15 36.77 -8.05
N VAL A 363 36.87 36.42 -8.29
CA VAL A 363 35.84 37.33 -8.83
C VAL A 363 34.46 37.01 -8.21
N GLU A 364 33.80 38.06 -7.71
CA GLU A 364 32.45 38.10 -7.14
C GLU A 364 31.32 37.97 -8.18
N SER A 365 30.13 37.64 -7.64
CA SER A 365 28.80 38.11 -8.06
C SER A 365 28.20 37.61 -9.38
N SER A 366 27.24 36.69 -9.24
CA SER A 366 25.87 36.79 -9.79
C SER A 366 25.31 35.38 -9.92
N LYS A 367 24.29 35.07 -9.09
CA LYS A 367 23.25 34.04 -9.29
C LYS A 367 22.45 33.89 -7.98
N ARG A 368 21.82 34.99 -7.57
CA ARG A 368 20.63 35.00 -6.71
C ARG A 368 19.51 35.63 -7.53
N SER A 369 18.90 34.88 -8.45
CA SER A 369 17.57 35.25 -8.98
C SER A 369 16.85 34.17 -9.81
N ALA A 370 17.35 32.93 -9.93
CA ALA A 370 16.78 31.99 -10.92
C ALA A 370 16.20 30.68 -10.34
N ALA A 371 16.16 30.53 -9.01
CA ALA A 371 15.70 29.29 -8.36
C ALA A 371 14.36 29.44 -7.59
N ALA A 372 13.68 30.58 -7.70
CA ALA A 372 12.43 30.86 -7.00
C ALA A 372 11.18 30.82 -7.90
N GLU A 373 11.30 30.35 -9.14
CA GLU A 373 10.25 30.57 -10.15
C GLU A 373 9.65 29.30 -10.79
N SER A 374 9.84 28.12 -10.21
CA SER A 374 9.29 26.90 -10.80
C SER A 374 8.89 25.84 -9.78
N VAL A 375 7.77 26.05 -9.09
CA VAL A 375 6.66 25.09 -8.87
C VAL A 375 5.42 25.90 -8.42
N LYS A 376 4.68 26.46 -9.38
CA LYS A 376 3.28 26.89 -9.20
C LYS A 376 2.42 25.89 -9.97
N LEU A 377 1.85 24.90 -9.28
CA LEU A 377 0.78 24.09 -9.86
C LEU A 377 -0.49 24.96 -9.92
N SER A 378 -0.73 25.53 -11.10
CA SER A 378 -1.97 26.16 -11.58
C SER A 378 -2.75 26.99 -10.56
N ILE A 379 -2.27 28.19 -10.26
CA ILE A 379 -3.18 29.31 -10.03
C ILE A 379 -3.69 29.70 -11.42
N SER A 380 -4.99 29.51 -11.67
CA SER A 380 -5.67 30.23 -12.73
C SER A 380 -5.30 31.70 -12.63
N THR A 381 -4.49 32.21 -13.55
CA THR A 381 -4.15 33.63 -13.69
C THR A 381 -5.34 34.40 -14.25
N ALA A 382 -6.45 34.37 -13.51
CA ALA A 382 -7.64 35.17 -13.77
C ALA A 382 -8.24 35.62 -12.42
N ALA A 383 -7.51 36.45 -11.66
CA ALA A 383 -8.09 37.36 -10.65
C ALA A 383 -7.00 38.25 -9.99
N GLN A 384 -6.24 39.04 -10.76
CA GLN A 384 -5.63 40.26 -10.17
C GLN A 384 -6.69 41.38 -10.19
N SER A 385 -7.72 41.23 -9.35
CA SER A 385 -8.72 42.28 -9.04
C SER A 385 -9.71 41.91 -7.92
N ASP A 386 -9.70 40.67 -7.40
CA ASP A 386 -10.74 40.21 -6.47
C ASP A 386 -10.36 40.48 -4.99
N GLN A 387 -10.89 41.59 -4.45
CA GLN A 387 -10.66 42.11 -3.09
C GLN A 387 -11.60 41.51 -2.04
N ARG A 388 -12.41 40.49 -2.38
CA ARG A 388 -13.30 39.84 -1.41
C ARG A 388 -12.48 39.13 -0.31
N PRO A 389 -12.97 39.11 0.94
CA PRO A 389 -12.29 38.38 2.01
C PRO A 389 -12.28 36.87 1.74
N ILE A 390 -11.34 36.16 2.37
CA ILE A 390 -11.22 34.70 2.24
C ILE A 390 -12.05 34.00 3.32
N LEU A 391 -12.84 33.00 2.92
CA LEU A 391 -13.35 31.95 3.81
C LEU A 391 -12.42 30.73 3.69
N LEU A 392 -11.82 30.33 4.79
CA LEU A 392 -10.93 29.18 4.83
C LEU A 392 -11.71 27.89 5.15
N LEU A 393 -11.49 26.84 4.40
CA LEU A 393 -11.99 25.50 4.68
C LEU A 393 -10.82 24.54 4.86
N THR A 394 -10.73 23.87 6.02
CA THR A 394 -9.64 22.93 6.29
C THR A 394 -10.12 21.49 6.38
N THR A 395 -9.28 20.54 5.96
CA THR A 395 -9.50 19.09 6.12
C THR A 395 -8.20 18.35 6.44
N HIS A 396 -8.29 17.21 7.12
CA HIS A 396 -7.12 16.41 7.51
C HIS A 396 -6.52 15.62 6.33
N ASP A 397 -7.35 15.20 5.39
CA ASP A 397 -6.92 14.62 4.13
C ASP A 397 -7.98 14.83 3.03
N CYS A 398 -7.63 14.41 1.81
CA CYS A 398 -8.52 14.35 0.66
C CYS A 398 -8.89 12.90 0.29
N SER A 399 -8.98 11.99 1.26
CA SER A 399 -9.37 10.59 1.02
C SER A 399 -10.86 10.47 0.67
N ARG A 400 -11.29 9.41 -0.02
CA ARG A 400 -12.72 9.17 -0.32
C ARG A 400 -13.45 8.52 0.86
N THR A 401 -13.43 9.19 2.01
CA THR A 401 -14.09 8.76 3.25
C THR A 401 -15.15 9.77 3.69
N GLY A 402 -15.93 9.44 4.74
CA GLY A 402 -17.10 10.24 5.12
C GLY A 402 -16.80 11.71 5.39
N ALA A 403 -15.79 12.02 6.22
CA ALA A 403 -15.50 13.39 6.61
C ALA A 403 -14.97 14.25 5.44
N PRO A 404 -14.01 13.80 4.59
CA PRO A 404 -13.60 14.55 3.42
C PRO A 404 -14.69 14.67 2.34
N VAL A 405 -15.54 13.65 2.14
CA VAL A 405 -16.68 13.74 1.18
C VAL A 405 -17.69 14.80 1.63
N MET A 406 -18.00 14.87 2.94
CA MET A 406 -18.84 15.95 3.49
C MET A 406 -18.18 17.31 3.27
N CYS A 407 -16.88 17.44 3.57
CA CYS A 407 -16.13 18.67 3.37
C CYS A 407 -16.12 19.11 1.90
N LEU A 408 -15.97 18.17 0.95
CA LEU A 408 -16.05 18.45 -0.49
C LEU A 408 -17.44 18.92 -0.90
N ASN A 409 -18.50 18.34 -0.35
CA ASN A 409 -19.87 18.77 -0.62
C ASN A 409 -20.13 20.19 -0.09
N LEU A 410 -19.62 20.51 1.10
CA LEU A 410 -19.67 21.86 1.66
C LEU A 410 -18.87 22.83 0.79
N ALA A 411 -17.64 22.48 0.39
CA ALA A 411 -16.81 23.28 -0.50
C ALA A 411 -17.53 23.62 -1.81
N ARG A 412 -18.24 22.64 -2.39
CA ARG A 412 -18.99 22.80 -3.65
C ARG A 412 -20.17 23.76 -3.51
N GLU A 413 -20.86 23.79 -2.38
CA GLU A 413 -21.92 24.78 -2.17
C GLU A 413 -21.36 26.16 -1.83
N LEU A 414 -20.30 26.22 -1.01
CA LEU A 414 -19.62 27.48 -0.67
C LEU A 414 -19.01 28.15 -1.91
N SER A 415 -18.44 27.38 -2.84
CA SER A 415 -17.82 27.92 -4.06
C SER A 415 -18.80 28.58 -5.03
N LYS A 416 -20.12 28.39 -4.84
CA LYS A 416 -21.17 29.04 -5.64
C LYS A 416 -21.54 30.44 -5.14
N ARG A 417 -21.02 30.84 -3.98
CA ARG A 417 -21.36 32.11 -3.35
C ARG A 417 -20.41 33.22 -3.78
N ASP A 418 -20.93 34.43 -3.84
CA ASP A 418 -20.18 35.61 -4.31
C ASP A 418 -19.69 36.54 -3.19
N ASP A 419 -20.00 36.25 -1.93
CA ASP A 419 -19.68 37.08 -0.77
C ASP A 419 -18.22 36.94 -0.27
N PHE A 420 -17.53 35.86 -0.62
CA PHE A 420 -16.14 35.62 -0.24
C PHE A 420 -15.38 34.82 -1.31
N ARG A 421 -14.06 34.74 -1.18
CA ARG A 421 -13.20 33.79 -1.89
C ARG A 421 -13.04 32.52 -1.05
N LEU A 422 -13.35 31.35 -1.61
CA LEU A 422 -13.10 30.09 -0.92
C LEU A 422 -11.62 29.70 -1.07
N LEU A 423 -10.98 29.31 0.02
CA LEU A 423 -9.64 28.73 0.03
C LEU A 423 -9.67 27.40 0.79
N VAL A 424 -9.11 26.34 0.21
CA VAL A 424 -9.07 25.02 0.84
C VAL A 424 -7.64 24.67 1.27
N VAL A 425 -7.49 24.19 2.50
CA VAL A 425 -6.21 23.67 3.01
C VAL A 425 -6.40 22.24 3.54
N ALA A 426 -5.69 21.29 2.94
CA ALA A 426 -5.66 19.90 3.38
C ALA A 426 -4.33 19.58 4.06
N ILE A 427 -4.33 18.84 5.17
CA ILE A 427 -3.07 18.39 5.79
C ILE A 427 -2.37 17.38 4.88
N ASN A 428 -3.11 16.42 4.34
CA ASN A 428 -2.60 15.40 3.41
C ASN A 428 -3.41 15.35 2.10
N GLY A 429 -2.77 14.88 1.02
CA GLY A 429 -3.44 14.64 -0.26
C GLY A 429 -4.32 13.39 -0.26
N GLY A 430 -4.99 13.11 -1.36
CA GLY A 430 -5.80 11.90 -1.53
C GLY A 430 -6.58 11.87 -2.84
N GLU A 431 -7.44 10.87 -2.99
CA GLU A 431 -8.24 10.63 -4.20
C GLU A 431 -9.12 11.82 -4.62
N LEU A 432 -9.56 12.64 -3.65
CA LEU A 432 -10.42 13.81 -3.87
C LEU A 432 -9.64 15.12 -4.10
N SER A 433 -8.31 15.11 -4.07
CA SER A 433 -7.50 16.34 -4.18
C SER A 433 -7.85 17.12 -5.45
N ARG A 434 -8.10 16.41 -6.56
CA ARG A 434 -8.48 17.04 -7.82
C ARG A 434 -9.84 17.70 -7.74
N GLU A 435 -10.85 17.01 -7.20
CA GLU A 435 -12.19 17.55 -7.04
C GLU A 435 -12.21 18.78 -6.13
N PHE A 436 -11.37 18.85 -5.09
CA PHE A 436 -11.20 20.06 -4.30
C PHE A 436 -10.57 21.20 -5.10
N ALA A 437 -9.48 20.93 -5.83
CA ALA A 437 -8.76 21.92 -6.63
C ALA A 437 -9.58 22.48 -7.81
N GLU A 438 -10.57 21.72 -8.30
CA GLU A 438 -11.52 22.18 -9.33
C GLU A 438 -12.54 23.20 -8.78
N LEU A 439 -12.77 23.23 -7.45
CA LEU A 439 -13.75 24.12 -6.81
C LEU A 439 -13.13 25.42 -6.27
N ALA A 440 -11.91 25.34 -5.75
CA ALA A 440 -11.20 26.46 -5.13
C ALA A 440 -9.68 26.19 -5.11
N PRO A 441 -8.84 27.22 -4.92
CA PRO A 441 -7.42 27.00 -4.66
C PRO A 441 -7.22 26.03 -3.49
N LEU A 442 -6.38 25.03 -3.69
CA LEU A 442 -6.09 23.97 -2.72
C LEU A 442 -4.60 24.00 -2.36
N TYR A 443 -4.31 24.09 -1.06
CA TYR A 443 -2.98 23.79 -0.52
C TYR A 443 -2.99 22.44 0.18
N VAL A 444 -2.10 21.54 -0.25
CA VAL A 444 -1.88 20.25 0.41
C VAL A 444 -0.58 20.34 1.21
N LEU A 445 -0.69 20.50 2.53
CA LEU A 445 0.45 20.79 3.40
C LEU A 445 1.54 19.71 3.29
N SER A 446 1.18 18.43 3.19
CA SER A 446 2.14 17.33 3.02
C SER A 446 2.97 17.39 1.73
N GLU A 447 2.48 18.07 0.70
CA GLU A 447 3.13 18.17 -0.63
C GLU A 447 4.02 19.41 -0.74
N ILE A 448 3.77 20.43 0.08
CA ILE A 448 4.45 21.74 0.04
C ILE A 448 5.31 22.04 1.27
N ARG A 449 5.17 21.27 2.35
CA ARG A 449 6.02 21.39 3.54
C ARG A 449 7.34 20.66 3.33
N ASP A 450 8.42 21.25 3.85
CA ASP A 450 9.70 20.55 4.02
C ASP A 450 9.62 19.60 5.23
N SER A 451 10.71 19.43 5.99
CA SER A 451 10.73 18.69 7.25
C SER A 451 10.03 19.40 8.43
N SER A 452 9.37 20.53 8.17
CA SER A 452 8.69 21.34 9.20
C SER A 452 7.31 20.78 9.55
N PRO A 453 6.81 21.01 10.79
CA PRO A 453 5.45 20.66 11.16
C PRO A 453 4.42 21.34 10.24
N PRO A 454 3.28 20.69 9.93
CA PRO A 454 2.26 21.27 9.07
C PRO A 454 1.77 22.66 9.51
N THR A 455 1.77 22.95 10.82
CA THR A 455 1.40 24.27 11.37
C THR A 455 2.33 25.40 10.93
N ALA A 456 3.64 25.14 10.77
CA ALA A 456 4.59 26.17 10.34
C ALA A 456 4.33 26.60 8.89
N THR A 457 4.17 25.63 7.99
CA THR A 457 3.81 25.88 6.59
C THR A 457 2.44 26.53 6.48
N PHE A 458 1.48 26.11 7.29
CA PHE A 458 0.15 26.72 7.32
C PHE A 458 0.19 28.20 7.75
N LYS A 459 0.94 28.54 8.82
CA LYS A 459 1.14 29.94 9.22
C LYS A 459 1.84 30.76 8.14
N ALA A 460 2.79 30.19 7.41
CA ALA A 460 3.43 30.86 6.27
C ALA A 460 2.42 31.16 5.15
N ILE A 461 1.54 30.20 4.82
CA ILE A 461 0.46 30.42 3.85
C ILE A 461 -0.44 31.57 4.29
N LEU A 462 -0.88 31.58 5.56
CA LEU A 462 -1.75 32.65 6.07
C LEU A 462 -1.08 34.04 5.97
N ASN A 463 0.22 34.13 6.22
CA ASN A 463 0.97 35.38 6.12
C ASN A 463 1.18 35.86 4.68
N ASP A 464 1.17 34.95 3.70
CA ASP A 464 1.37 35.25 2.28
C ASP A 464 0.06 35.63 1.56
N LEU A 465 -1.10 35.53 2.22
CA LEU A 465 -2.39 35.90 1.64
C LEU A 465 -2.49 37.42 1.43
N ASP A 466 -3.04 37.79 0.26
CA ASP A 466 -3.15 39.18 -0.20
C ASP A 466 -4.38 39.92 0.35
N VAL A 467 -5.33 39.19 0.92
CA VAL A 467 -6.58 39.67 1.49
C VAL A 467 -6.85 38.97 2.83
N PRO A 468 -7.57 39.61 3.77
CA PRO A 468 -7.82 39.02 5.08
C PRO A 468 -8.69 37.76 5.01
N VAL A 469 -8.42 36.83 5.92
CA VAL A 469 -9.30 35.67 6.17
C VAL A 469 -10.41 36.12 7.13
N TRP A 470 -11.66 36.08 6.68
CA TRP A 470 -12.82 36.50 7.46
C TRP A 470 -13.21 35.47 8.52
N GLY A 471 -13.03 34.19 8.23
CA GLY A 471 -13.31 33.10 9.14
C GLY A 471 -12.88 31.77 8.57
N ALA A 472 -12.94 30.73 9.39
CA ALA A 472 -12.55 29.39 9.01
C ALA A 472 -13.57 28.33 9.43
N ILE A 473 -13.75 27.33 8.57
CA ILE A 473 -14.46 26.10 8.88
C ILE A 473 -13.43 24.98 8.93
N CYS A 474 -13.27 24.35 10.08
CA CYS A 474 -12.31 23.27 10.27
C CYS A 474 -13.04 21.93 10.39
N ASN A 475 -12.91 21.09 9.38
CA ASN A 475 -13.44 19.73 9.35
C ASN A 475 -12.57 18.82 10.23
N THR A 476 -13.20 17.97 11.06
CA THR A 476 -12.61 16.96 11.97
C THR A 476 -11.73 17.48 13.11
N ILE A 477 -11.67 16.74 14.21
CA ILE A 477 -10.69 16.96 15.30
C ILE A 477 -9.24 16.81 14.85
N LEU A 478 -8.97 16.10 13.75
CA LEU A 478 -7.61 15.93 13.23
C LEU A 478 -7.02 17.26 12.70
N CYS A 479 -7.83 18.29 12.52
CA CYS A 479 -7.39 19.65 12.22
C CYS A 479 -7.11 20.51 13.47
N ALA A 480 -7.11 19.96 14.68
CA ALA A 480 -6.96 20.73 15.93
C ALA A 480 -5.75 21.67 15.97
N GLU A 481 -4.62 21.24 15.43
CA GLU A 481 -3.40 22.06 15.32
C GLU A 481 -3.58 23.28 14.39
N LEU A 482 -4.41 23.15 13.34
CA LEU A 482 -4.74 24.27 12.46
C LEU A 482 -5.74 25.22 13.14
N VAL A 483 -6.66 24.69 13.96
CA VAL A 483 -7.60 25.50 14.75
C VAL A 483 -6.84 26.39 15.73
N GLU A 484 -5.88 25.85 16.47
CA GLU A 484 -5.00 26.62 17.36
C GLU A 484 -4.22 27.68 16.57
N ALA A 485 -3.65 27.33 15.41
CA ALA A 485 -2.90 28.27 14.58
C ALA A 485 -3.75 29.42 14.00
N LEU A 486 -5.06 29.23 13.83
CA LEU A 486 -6.00 30.26 13.38
C LEU A 486 -6.40 31.19 14.52
N ASP A 487 -6.62 30.64 15.71
CA ASP A 487 -6.91 31.41 16.93
C ASP A 487 -5.73 32.29 17.35
N ASP A 488 -4.49 31.81 17.18
CA ASP A 488 -3.25 32.57 17.40
C ASP A 488 -3.15 33.88 16.59
N VAL A 489 -3.91 34.00 15.49
CA VAL A 489 -3.95 35.16 14.60
C VAL A 489 -5.35 35.80 14.53
N ASP A 490 -6.18 35.56 15.55
CA ASP A 490 -7.52 36.12 15.74
C ASP A 490 -8.52 35.79 14.60
N ILE A 491 -8.34 34.66 13.89
CA ILE A 491 -9.29 34.19 12.88
C ILE A 491 -10.35 33.29 13.53
N PRO A 492 -11.65 33.64 13.46
CA PRO A 492 -12.68 32.85 14.11
C PRO A 492 -12.93 31.50 13.42
N VAL A 493 -13.01 30.43 14.22
CA VAL A 493 -13.16 29.06 13.73
C VAL A 493 -14.50 28.44 14.13
N VAL A 494 -15.21 27.88 13.15
CA VAL A 494 -16.28 26.88 13.37
C VAL A 494 -15.70 25.50 13.11
N SER A 495 -15.58 24.67 14.15
CA SER A 495 -15.04 23.31 14.04
C SER A 495 -16.17 22.29 13.89
N LEU A 496 -16.09 21.43 12.87
CA LEU A 496 -17.04 20.35 12.63
C LEU A 496 -16.47 19.03 13.16
N ILE A 497 -17.20 18.35 14.03
CA ILE A 497 -16.77 17.10 14.66
C ILE A 497 -17.47 15.91 14.02
N HIS A 498 -16.68 14.95 13.56
CA HIS A 498 -17.14 13.73 12.86
C HIS A 498 -16.64 12.46 13.54
N GLU A 499 -16.30 12.57 14.82
CA GLU A 499 -15.75 11.52 15.65
C GLU A 499 -16.64 11.31 16.89
N LEU A 500 -16.66 10.08 17.39
CA LEU A 500 -17.27 9.71 18.67
C LEU A 500 -16.18 9.27 19.64
N SER A 501 -16.53 9.05 20.91
CA SER A 501 -15.55 8.91 22.00
C SER A 501 -14.45 7.86 21.76
N THR A 502 -14.81 6.67 21.26
CA THR A 502 -13.81 5.62 20.97
C THR A 502 -12.81 6.07 19.90
N SER A 503 -13.29 6.75 18.85
CA SER A 503 -12.42 7.29 17.80
C SER A 503 -11.52 8.40 18.33
N ILE A 504 -12.06 9.29 19.17
CA ILE A 504 -11.29 10.37 19.80
C ILE A 504 -10.19 9.81 20.72
N ASP A 505 -10.50 8.79 21.51
CA ASP A 505 -9.51 8.12 22.38
C ASP A 505 -8.36 7.49 21.57
N GLN A 506 -8.66 6.94 20.39
CA GLN A 506 -7.65 6.39 19.49
C GLN A 506 -6.74 7.47 18.89
N PHE A 507 -7.30 8.63 18.52
CA PHE A 507 -6.53 9.74 17.95
C PHE A 507 -5.77 10.56 19.00
N GLY A 508 -6.29 10.60 20.23
CA GLY A 508 -5.68 11.27 21.37
C GLY A 508 -6.54 12.42 21.89
N ARG A 509 -6.85 12.37 23.18
CA ARG A 509 -7.66 13.36 23.91
C ARG A 509 -7.19 14.81 23.72
N GLN A 510 -5.89 15.06 23.56
CA GLN A 510 -5.39 16.43 23.39
C GLN A 510 -6.00 17.15 22.18
N LEU A 511 -6.43 16.44 21.13
CA LEU A 511 -7.01 17.06 19.95
C LEU A 511 -8.35 17.71 20.26
N ILE A 512 -9.24 17.00 20.98
CA ILE A 512 -10.55 17.54 21.33
C ILE A 512 -10.43 18.66 22.38
N ASP A 513 -9.44 18.57 23.28
CA ASP A 513 -9.14 19.66 24.23
C ASP A 513 -8.71 20.94 23.50
N LYS A 514 -7.85 20.83 22.47
CA LYS A 514 -7.47 21.97 21.62
C LYS A 514 -8.66 22.58 20.89
N ILE A 515 -9.53 21.75 20.28
CA ILE A 515 -10.77 22.26 19.69
C ILE A 515 -11.62 23.00 20.74
N ASN A 516 -11.75 22.42 21.94
CA ASN A 516 -12.50 23.05 23.02
C ASN A 516 -11.82 24.31 23.58
N MET A 517 -10.53 24.53 23.40
CA MET A 517 -9.88 25.79 23.78
C MET A 517 -10.03 26.85 22.68
N HIS A 518 -9.75 26.49 21.43
CA HIS A 518 -9.48 27.45 20.36
C HIS A 518 -10.65 27.65 19.38
N ALA A 519 -11.56 26.68 19.22
CA ALA A 519 -12.69 26.88 18.30
C ALA A 519 -13.72 27.84 18.89
N ARG A 520 -14.24 28.78 18.08
CA ARG A 520 -15.29 29.71 18.51
C ARG A 520 -16.62 28.99 18.68
N TYR A 521 -16.98 28.16 17.72
CA TYR A 521 -18.13 27.25 17.78
C TYR A 521 -17.71 25.84 17.42
N VAL A 522 -18.32 24.87 18.09
CA VAL A 522 -18.11 23.44 17.84
C VAL A 522 -19.43 22.83 17.38
N VAL A 523 -19.42 22.13 16.25
CA VAL A 523 -20.62 21.60 15.61
C VAL A 523 -20.58 20.08 15.62
N TYR A 524 -21.65 19.48 16.14
CA TYR A 524 -21.90 18.03 16.05
C TYR A 524 -23.08 17.75 15.13
N GLY A 525 -23.00 16.64 14.39
CA GLY A 525 -24.09 16.19 13.52
C GLY A 525 -25.33 15.71 14.29
N SER A 526 -25.16 15.23 15.52
CA SER A 526 -26.21 14.64 16.36
C SER A 526 -26.06 15.02 17.83
N SER A 527 -27.17 14.98 18.57
CA SER A 527 -27.16 15.14 20.03
C SER A 527 -26.43 13.97 20.70
N TYR A 528 -26.55 12.76 20.17
CA TYR A 528 -25.80 11.59 20.62
C TYR A 528 -24.29 11.83 20.59
N ALA A 529 -23.76 12.33 19.47
CA ALA A 529 -22.33 12.58 19.33
C ALA A 529 -21.84 13.65 20.30
N ARG A 530 -22.61 14.74 20.44
CA ARG A 530 -22.35 15.78 21.44
C ARG A 530 -22.31 15.18 22.85
N ASP A 531 -23.34 14.44 23.25
CA ASP A 531 -23.53 14.00 24.64
C ASP A 531 -22.46 13.02 25.08
N GLN A 532 -22.07 12.08 24.19
CA GLN A 532 -20.94 11.19 24.41
C GLN A 532 -19.64 11.97 24.64
N VAL A 533 -19.34 12.92 23.75
CA VAL A 533 -18.07 13.65 23.84
C VAL A 533 -18.05 14.60 25.05
N ILE A 534 -19.18 15.21 25.42
CA ILE A 534 -19.28 16.00 26.67
C ILE A 534 -19.06 15.10 27.89
N GLN A 535 -19.72 13.94 27.93
CA GLN A 535 -19.66 13.01 29.05
C GLN A 535 -18.23 12.50 29.29
N ASP A 536 -17.53 12.13 28.22
CA ASP A 536 -16.23 11.47 28.34
C ASP A 536 -15.05 12.45 28.43
N PHE A 537 -15.16 13.64 27.82
CA PHE A 537 -14.04 14.60 27.73
C PHE A 537 -14.25 15.92 28.49
N GLY A 538 -15.48 16.27 28.88
CA GLY A 538 -15.76 17.45 29.70
C GLY A 538 -15.69 18.80 28.94
N ILE A 539 -16.30 18.86 27.76
CA ILE A 539 -16.31 20.05 26.89
C ILE A 539 -17.36 21.08 27.34
N GLY A 540 -17.03 22.38 27.26
CA GLY A 540 -17.94 23.46 27.63
C GLY A 540 -19.12 23.60 26.66
N THR A 541 -20.36 23.65 27.19
CA THR A 541 -21.59 23.58 26.38
C THR A 541 -21.98 24.88 25.68
N ALA A 542 -21.50 26.03 26.14
CA ALA A 542 -21.94 27.35 25.68
C ALA A 542 -21.63 27.66 24.21
N LYS A 543 -20.70 26.92 23.59
CA LYS A 543 -20.27 27.10 22.20
C LYS A 543 -20.61 25.93 21.28
N ILE A 544 -21.39 24.97 21.76
CA ILE A 544 -21.70 23.75 21.03
C ILE A 544 -23.04 23.91 20.30
N HIS A 545 -23.06 23.56 19.03
CA HIS A 545 -24.24 23.56 18.17
C HIS A 545 -24.48 22.15 17.61
N ILE A 546 -25.75 21.76 17.53
CA ILE A 546 -26.17 20.55 16.80
C ILE A 546 -26.69 20.99 15.44
N VAL A 547 -25.99 20.57 14.39
CA VAL A 547 -26.38 20.85 13.01
C VAL A 547 -26.37 19.52 12.26
N PRO A 548 -27.55 18.95 11.92
CA PRO A 548 -27.65 17.72 11.14
C PRO A 548 -26.77 17.78 9.89
N THR A 549 -25.91 16.78 9.71
CA THR A 549 -24.91 16.79 8.64
C THR A 549 -25.58 16.86 7.26
N GLY A 550 -25.06 17.74 6.41
CA GLY A 550 -25.49 17.87 5.02
C GLY A 550 -24.82 16.87 4.09
N HIS A 551 -25.55 16.43 3.06
CA HIS A 551 -25.02 15.58 2.01
C HIS A 551 -25.60 15.96 0.65
N ASN A 552 -24.77 15.85 -0.39
CA ASN A 552 -25.18 16.05 -1.78
C ASN A 552 -25.25 14.69 -2.46
N VAL A 553 -26.46 14.17 -2.67
CA VAL A 553 -26.68 12.86 -3.29
C VAL A 553 -26.88 13.05 -4.80
N PRO A 554 -26.05 12.41 -5.65
CA PRO A 554 -26.21 12.52 -7.10
C PRO A 554 -27.55 11.95 -7.57
N PHE A 555 -28.12 12.56 -8.62
CA PHE A 555 -29.28 11.98 -9.30
C PHE A 555 -28.83 10.86 -10.26
N PHE A 556 -29.49 9.70 -10.17
CA PHE A 556 -29.27 8.57 -11.07
C PHE A 556 -30.51 8.33 -11.95
N SER A 557 -30.30 8.30 -13.27
CA SER A 557 -31.37 7.95 -14.22
C SER A 557 -31.86 6.52 -14.03
N ALA A 558 -33.10 6.23 -14.46
CA ALA A 558 -33.65 4.87 -14.45
C ALA A 558 -32.72 3.89 -15.18
N GLN A 559 -32.20 4.28 -16.35
CA GLN A 559 -31.27 3.44 -17.12
C GLN A 559 -30.00 3.08 -16.35
N GLN A 560 -29.37 4.04 -15.65
CA GLN A 560 -28.17 3.77 -14.84
C GLN A 560 -28.47 2.80 -13.71
N ARG A 561 -29.61 3.00 -13.03
CA ARG A 561 -30.07 2.12 -11.95
C ARG A 561 -30.36 0.70 -12.46
N ASP A 562 -31.03 0.57 -13.60
CA ASP A 562 -31.37 -0.74 -14.19
C ASP A 562 -30.10 -1.52 -14.57
N VAL A 563 -29.09 -0.84 -15.14
CA VAL A 563 -27.80 -1.44 -15.48
C VAL A 563 -27.08 -1.96 -14.23
N VAL A 564 -27.00 -1.13 -13.18
CA VAL A 564 -26.31 -1.49 -11.93
C VAL A 564 -27.05 -2.63 -11.22
N ARG A 565 -28.38 -2.54 -11.13
CA ARG A 565 -29.19 -3.59 -10.50
C ARG A 565 -29.04 -4.93 -11.24
N SER A 566 -29.05 -4.91 -12.57
CA SER A 566 -28.82 -6.12 -13.38
C SER A 566 -27.42 -6.70 -13.19
N GLN A 567 -26.41 -5.86 -13.01
CA GLN A 567 -25.04 -6.29 -12.76
C GLN A 567 -24.88 -6.96 -11.38
N VAL A 568 -25.50 -6.40 -10.34
CA VAL A 568 -25.46 -6.96 -8.98
C VAL A 568 -26.25 -8.27 -8.89
N LEU A 569 -27.37 -8.36 -9.59
CA LEU A 569 -28.25 -9.53 -9.58
C LEU A 569 -28.01 -10.48 -10.76
N ILE A 570 -26.83 -10.44 -11.40
CA ILE A 570 -26.53 -11.22 -12.60
C ILE A 570 -26.64 -12.74 -12.38
N ASN A 571 -26.35 -13.19 -11.15
CA ASN A 571 -26.44 -14.59 -10.74
C ASN A 571 -27.76 -14.94 -10.04
N ALA A 572 -28.67 -13.96 -9.90
CA ALA A 572 -29.97 -14.18 -9.29
C ALA A 572 -30.96 -14.79 -10.30
N ASP A 573 -31.96 -15.50 -9.79
CA ASP A 573 -33.05 -16.02 -10.62
C ASP A 573 -33.91 -14.87 -11.11
N SER A 574 -33.76 -14.50 -12.38
CA SER A 574 -34.47 -13.38 -13.01
C SER A 574 -35.99 -13.58 -13.11
N SER A 575 -36.50 -14.80 -12.85
CA SER A 575 -37.95 -15.06 -12.77
C SER A 575 -38.57 -14.64 -11.43
N ARG A 576 -37.74 -14.31 -10.43
CA ARG A 576 -38.18 -13.89 -9.09
C ARG A 576 -37.97 -12.41 -8.88
N ASP A 577 -38.82 -11.81 -8.06
CA ASP A 577 -38.65 -10.44 -7.57
C ASP A 577 -37.59 -10.44 -6.45
N ASN A 578 -36.32 -10.27 -6.84
CA ASN A 578 -35.21 -10.37 -5.92
C ASN A 578 -35.07 -9.09 -5.08
N VAL A 579 -35.02 -9.24 -3.75
CA VAL A 579 -34.75 -8.18 -2.78
C VAL A 579 -33.24 -8.01 -2.61
N LEU A 580 -32.74 -6.80 -2.80
CA LEU A 580 -31.33 -6.47 -2.62
C LEU A 580 -31.09 -5.69 -1.32
N VAL A 581 -30.30 -6.26 -0.42
CA VAL A 581 -29.83 -5.61 0.81
C VAL A 581 -28.41 -5.09 0.58
N VAL A 582 -28.19 -3.78 0.73
CA VAL A 582 -26.87 -3.16 0.55
C VAL A 582 -26.36 -2.61 1.87
N ALA A 583 -25.07 -2.80 2.14
CA ALA A 583 -24.32 -2.06 3.15
C ALA A 583 -23.10 -1.42 2.48
N CYS A 584 -22.66 -0.26 2.98
CA CYS A 584 -21.53 0.47 2.40
C CYS A 584 -20.64 1.06 3.51
N GLY A 585 -19.35 0.78 3.44
CA GLY A 585 -18.36 1.25 4.42
C GLY A 585 -17.03 0.51 4.30
N THR A 586 -16.00 1.08 4.92
CA THR A 586 -14.70 0.41 5.08
C THR A 586 -14.87 -0.95 5.74
N VAL A 587 -14.13 -1.97 5.29
CA VAL A 587 -14.18 -3.31 5.91
C VAL A 587 -13.25 -3.31 7.12
N ASP A 588 -13.81 -2.90 8.26
CA ASP A 588 -13.18 -2.85 9.58
C ASP A 588 -14.22 -3.11 10.69
N HIS A 589 -13.76 -3.36 11.93
CA HIS A 589 -14.66 -3.69 13.04
C HIS A 589 -15.69 -2.59 13.36
N ARG A 590 -15.36 -1.31 13.15
CA ARG A 590 -16.26 -0.18 13.44
C ARG A 590 -17.50 -0.22 12.55
N LYS A 591 -17.31 -0.52 11.25
CA LYS A 591 -18.41 -0.54 10.27
C LYS A 591 -19.26 -1.79 10.30
N GLY A 592 -18.75 -2.90 10.85
CA GLY A 592 -19.51 -4.12 11.11
C GLY A 592 -19.78 -5.05 9.91
N PRO A 593 -18.82 -5.31 8.99
CA PRO A 593 -19.00 -6.29 7.92
C PRO A 593 -19.15 -7.73 8.45
N ASP A 594 -18.62 -8.02 9.64
CA ASP A 594 -18.84 -9.26 10.39
C ASP A 594 -20.30 -9.38 10.83
N VAL A 595 -20.88 -8.31 11.36
CA VAL A 595 -22.28 -8.26 11.78
C VAL A 595 -23.21 -8.34 10.55
N PHE A 596 -22.86 -7.66 9.45
CA PHE A 596 -23.55 -7.80 8.16
C PHE A 596 -23.64 -9.27 7.72
N LEU A 597 -22.51 -9.99 7.76
CA LEU A 597 -22.45 -11.41 7.40
C LEU A 597 -23.29 -12.27 8.34
N GLN A 598 -23.27 -11.98 9.65
CA GLN A 598 -24.12 -12.69 10.62
C GLN A 598 -25.61 -12.51 10.33
N VAL A 599 -26.04 -11.28 10.04
CA VAL A 599 -27.43 -10.98 9.64
C VAL A 599 -27.79 -11.73 8.37
N ALA A 600 -26.97 -11.60 7.31
CA ALA A 600 -27.22 -12.26 6.04
C ALA A 600 -27.32 -13.79 6.19
N SER A 601 -26.39 -14.39 6.93
CA SER A 601 -26.37 -15.83 7.21
C SER A 601 -27.61 -16.27 7.99
N ALA A 602 -28.04 -15.51 9.00
CA ALA A 602 -29.22 -15.83 9.78
C ALA A 602 -30.52 -15.71 8.96
N VAL A 603 -30.67 -14.65 8.16
CA VAL A 603 -31.83 -14.48 7.26
C VAL A 603 -31.93 -15.65 6.29
N LEU A 604 -30.82 -16.02 5.64
CA LEU A 604 -30.79 -17.11 4.65
C LEU A 604 -31.04 -18.49 5.28
N ARG A 605 -30.67 -18.69 6.55
CA ARG A 605 -31.01 -19.91 7.29
C ARG A 605 -32.47 -19.98 7.70
N LEU A 606 -33.03 -18.88 8.21
CA LEU A 606 -34.41 -18.83 8.69
C LEU A 606 -35.41 -18.83 7.53
N ARG A 607 -35.06 -18.20 6.42
CA ARG A 607 -35.91 -17.99 5.24
C ARG A 607 -35.17 -18.30 3.94
N PRO A 608 -34.82 -19.58 3.69
CA PRO A 608 -34.12 -19.99 2.48
C PRO A 608 -34.95 -19.79 1.20
N ASP A 609 -36.28 -19.69 1.34
CA ASP A 609 -37.24 -19.46 0.25
C ASP A 609 -37.25 -18.02 -0.27
N LEU A 610 -36.83 -17.04 0.55
CA LEU A 610 -36.85 -15.64 0.16
C LEU A 610 -35.83 -15.36 -0.96
N PRO A 611 -36.22 -14.71 -2.06
CA PRO A 611 -35.31 -14.30 -3.12
C PRO A 611 -34.54 -13.04 -2.68
N ILE A 612 -33.61 -13.18 -1.74
CA ILE A 612 -32.88 -12.06 -1.12
C ILE A 612 -31.36 -12.17 -1.33
N HIS A 613 -30.73 -11.08 -1.72
CA HIS A 613 -29.29 -10.96 -1.96
C HIS A 613 -28.69 -9.86 -1.09
N PHE A 614 -27.45 -10.05 -0.67
CA PHE A 614 -26.71 -9.15 0.20
C PHE A 614 -25.44 -8.67 -0.49
N LEU A 615 -25.22 -7.36 -0.51
CA LEU A 615 -24.04 -6.74 -1.07
C LEU A 615 -23.40 -5.79 -0.06
N TRP A 616 -22.13 -6.01 0.27
CA TRP A 616 -21.29 -5.04 0.96
C TRP A 616 -20.41 -4.30 -0.06
N ILE A 617 -20.29 -2.98 0.08
CA ILE A 617 -19.44 -2.15 -0.77
C ILE A 617 -18.40 -1.44 0.08
N GLY A 618 -17.13 -1.75 -0.18
CA GLY A 618 -16.00 -1.08 0.44
C GLY A 618 -14.76 -1.97 0.57
N SER A 619 -13.62 -1.34 0.75
CA SER A 619 -12.32 -2.02 0.82
C SER A 619 -11.90 -2.24 2.28
N ALA A 620 -11.16 -3.32 2.52
CA ALA A 620 -10.58 -3.62 3.82
C ALA A 620 -9.38 -2.73 4.10
N ILE A 621 -9.42 -2.01 5.23
CA ILE A 621 -8.28 -1.27 5.76
C ILE A 621 -7.21 -2.26 6.21
N ASN A 622 -7.65 -3.41 6.75
CA ASN A 622 -6.80 -4.51 7.16
C ASN A 622 -7.08 -5.75 6.28
N ARG A 623 -6.10 -6.18 5.48
CA ARG A 623 -6.23 -7.35 4.59
C ARG A 623 -6.55 -8.64 5.34
N ALA A 624 -5.98 -8.85 6.53
CA ALA A 624 -6.25 -10.03 7.34
C ALA A 624 -7.72 -10.08 7.75
N TYR A 625 -8.29 -8.96 8.22
CA TYR A 625 -9.71 -8.89 8.56
C TYR A 625 -10.61 -9.17 7.35
N GLY A 626 -10.34 -8.53 6.20
CA GLY A 626 -11.09 -8.80 4.97
C GLY A 626 -11.00 -10.25 4.49
N SER A 627 -9.84 -10.89 4.67
CA SER A 627 -9.62 -12.30 4.30
C SER A 627 -10.42 -13.27 5.18
N TRP A 628 -10.60 -12.97 6.47
CA TRP A 628 -11.47 -13.76 7.35
C TRP A 628 -12.95 -13.63 6.98
N ILE A 629 -13.41 -12.43 6.60
CA ILE A 629 -14.78 -12.25 6.10
C ILE A 629 -15.01 -13.09 4.83
N ALA A 630 -14.09 -13.04 3.87
CA ALA A 630 -14.18 -13.84 2.65
C ALA A 630 -14.11 -15.36 2.94
N HIS A 631 -13.28 -15.77 3.91
CA HIS A 631 -13.24 -17.14 4.40
C HIS A 631 -14.60 -17.58 4.95
N ASP A 632 -15.22 -16.79 5.82
CA ASP A 632 -16.50 -17.13 6.45
C ASP A 632 -17.65 -17.18 5.44
N VAL A 633 -17.72 -16.26 4.48
CA VAL A 633 -18.66 -16.34 3.35
C VAL A 633 -18.52 -17.69 2.64
N SER A 634 -17.28 -18.14 2.42
CA SER A 634 -16.99 -19.40 1.76
C SER A 634 -17.35 -20.62 2.59
N ARG A 635 -17.00 -20.61 3.89
CA ARG A 635 -17.29 -21.70 4.83
C ARG A 635 -18.78 -21.87 5.10
N LEU A 636 -19.54 -20.78 5.06
CA LEU A 636 -20.99 -20.79 5.22
C LEU A 636 -21.73 -21.15 3.91
N GLY A 637 -21.01 -21.28 2.77
CA GLY A 637 -21.62 -21.62 1.48
C GLY A 637 -22.53 -20.51 0.94
N LEU A 638 -22.22 -19.24 1.23
CA LEU A 638 -23.07 -18.10 0.91
C LEU A 638 -22.70 -17.40 -0.40
N GLN A 639 -21.75 -17.94 -1.17
CA GLN A 639 -21.34 -17.37 -2.45
C GLN A 639 -22.53 -17.25 -3.41
N GLY A 640 -22.66 -16.10 -4.08
CA GLY A 640 -23.78 -15.79 -4.98
C GLY A 640 -25.06 -15.28 -4.29
N ARG A 641 -25.15 -15.37 -2.96
CA ARG A 641 -26.22 -14.72 -2.15
C ARG A 641 -25.68 -13.60 -1.27
N VAL A 642 -24.41 -13.67 -0.89
CA VAL A 642 -23.70 -12.63 -0.14
C VAL A 642 -22.40 -12.30 -0.87
N GLU A 643 -22.24 -11.03 -1.26
CA GLU A 643 -21.07 -10.54 -2.00
C GLU A 643 -20.41 -9.36 -1.27
N PHE A 644 -19.08 -9.33 -1.29
CA PHE A 644 -18.28 -8.22 -0.82
C PHE A 644 -17.54 -7.63 -2.02
N MET A 645 -17.92 -6.42 -2.39
CA MET A 645 -17.32 -5.65 -3.47
C MET A 645 -16.32 -4.64 -2.90
N THR A 646 -15.20 -4.45 -3.59
CA THR A 646 -14.23 -3.40 -3.26
C THR A 646 -14.84 -2.01 -3.36
N SER A 647 -14.16 -1.00 -2.81
CA SER A 647 -14.57 0.40 -2.94
C SER A 647 -14.78 0.81 -4.40
N ARG A 648 -15.81 1.63 -4.63
CA ARG A 648 -16.27 2.12 -5.95
C ARG A 648 -16.45 3.63 -5.88
N VAL A 649 -16.02 4.35 -6.92
CA VAL A 649 -16.24 5.82 -7.02
C VAL A 649 -17.73 6.14 -7.13
N ASP A 650 -18.50 5.23 -7.74
CA ASP A 650 -19.94 5.32 -7.94
C ASP A 650 -20.73 4.54 -6.88
N ALA A 651 -20.20 4.31 -5.66
CA ALA A 651 -20.89 3.52 -4.63
C ALA A 651 -22.35 3.98 -4.36
N ASP A 652 -22.63 5.28 -4.48
CA ASP A 652 -23.97 5.85 -4.33
C ASP A 652 -25.01 5.25 -5.30
N VAL A 653 -24.62 4.87 -6.53
CA VAL A 653 -25.58 4.26 -7.48
C VAL A 653 -26.02 2.88 -6.99
N PHE A 654 -25.13 2.13 -6.34
CA PHE A 654 -25.46 0.83 -5.77
C PHE A 654 -26.38 0.95 -4.55
N ILE A 655 -26.16 1.96 -3.70
CA ILE A 655 -27.08 2.28 -2.61
C ILE A 655 -28.47 2.62 -3.17
N SER A 656 -28.53 3.38 -4.27
CA SER A 656 -29.79 3.82 -4.88
C SER A 656 -30.65 2.72 -5.50
N VAL A 657 -30.06 1.55 -5.79
CA VAL A 657 -30.77 0.39 -6.35
C VAL A 657 -31.13 -0.67 -5.30
N ALA A 658 -30.75 -0.44 -4.05
CA ALA A 658 -31.06 -1.34 -2.95
C ALA A 658 -32.57 -1.30 -2.63
N ASP A 659 -33.10 -2.42 -2.15
CA ASP A 659 -34.43 -2.49 -1.57
C ASP A 659 -34.38 -2.18 -0.05
N ILE A 660 -33.27 -2.50 0.58
CA ILE A 660 -33.00 -2.25 2.01
C ILE A 660 -31.54 -1.81 2.14
N PHE A 661 -31.29 -0.75 2.90
CA PHE A 661 -29.93 -0.39 3.30
C PHE A 661 -29.68 -0.81 4.75
N LEU A 662 -28.65 -1.63 4.97
CA LEU A 662 -28.29 -2.13 6.29
C LEU A 662 -27.06 -1.38 6.81
N LEU A 663 -27.18 -0.75 7.98
CA LEU A 663 -26.10 -0.07 8.67
C LEU A 663 -25.75 -0.81 9.98
N PRO A 664 -24.88 -1.83 9.92
CA PRO A 664 -24.50 -2.64 11.08
C PRO A 664 -23.31 -2.03 11.84
N SER A 665 -23.13 -0.72 11.77
CA SER A 665 -22.00 -0.03 12.39
C SER A 665 -22.09 -0.07 13.90
N ARG A 666 -20.94 -0.31 14.55
CA ARG A 666 -20.77 -0.18 16.00
C ARG A 666 -20.68 1.29 16.42
N GLU A 667 -20.19 2.14 15.53
CA GLU A 667 -20.00 3.57 15.79
C GLU A 667 -20.04 4.37 14.48
N ASP A 668 -20.98 5.31 14.36
CA ASP A 668 -21.08 6.24 13.24
C ASP A 668 -21.75 7.58 13.66
N PRO A 669 -20.99 8.69 13.75
CA PRO A 669 -21.49 9.94 14.33
C PRO A 669 -22.68 10.53 13.58
N TYR A 670 -22.68 10.40 12.24
CA TYR A 670 -23.78 10.79 11.37
C TYR A 670 -23.58 10.17 9.96
N PRO A 671 -24.12 8.97 9.69
CA PRO A 671 -23.73 8.17 8.51
C PRO A 671 -24.20 8.77 7.18
N LEU A 672 -23.27 9.25 6.34
CA LEU A 672 -23.60 9.78 5.01
C LEU A 672 -24.28 8.74 4.09
N VAL A 673 -23.87 7.48 4.18
CA VAL A 673 -24.45 6.39 3.39
C VAL A 673 -25.93 6.15 3.71
N SER A 674 -26.35 6.41 4.96
CA SER A 674 -27.77 6.40 5.33
C SER A 674 -28.53 7.56 4.71
N LEU A 675 -27.89 8.72 4.57
CA LEU A 675 -28.48 9.87 3.88
C LEU A 675 -28.62 9.59 2.37
N THR A 676 -27.64 8.93 1.75
CA THR A 676 -27.74 8.45 0.36
C THR A 676 -28.93 7.50 0.17
N ALA A 677 -29.12 6.56 1.10
CA ALA A 677 -30.26 5.64 1.08
C ALA A 677 -31.60 6.39 1.23
N MET A 678 -31.70 7.29 2.20
CA MET A 678 -32.89 8.12 2.42
C MET A 678 -33.26 8.95 1.19
N ALA A 679 -32.29 9.65 0.59
CA ALA A 679 -32.49 10.45 -0.62
C ALA A 679 -32.90 9.59 -1.83
N SER A 680 -32.54 8.30 -1.82
CA SER A 680 -32.89 7.34 -2.87
C SER A 680 -34.20 6.58 -2.61
N ALA A 681 -34.98 6.97 -1.57
CA ALA A 681 -36.18 6.27 -1.12
C ALA A 681 -35.94 4.81 -0.69
N VAL A 682 -34.75 4.51 -0.16
CA VAL A 682 -34.38 3.20 0.36
C VAL A 682 -34.48 3.22 1.89
N PRO A 683 -35.30 2.33 2.51
CA PRO A 683 -35.39 2.24 3.97
C PRO A 683 -34.07 1.76 4.57
N VAL A 684 -33.71 2.34 5.71
CA VAL A 684 -32.48 2.00 6.45
C VAL A 684 -32.81 1.22 7.72
N ILE A 685 -32.04 0.18 8.00
CA ILE A 685 -32.02 -0.51 9.29
C ILE A 685 -30.70 -0.21 9.98
N ALA A 686 -30.74 0.27 11.23
CA ALA A 686 -29.55 0.65 11.99
C ALA A 686 -29.68 0.32 13.49
N PHE A 687 -28.55 0.27 14.18
CA PHE A 687 -28.52 0.14 15.63
C PHE A 687 -28.79 1.48 16.34
N SER A 688 -29.61 1.44 17.39
CA SER A 688 -29.63 2.46 18.44
C SER A 688 -28.33 2.43 19.23
N GLY A 689 -27.94 3.57 19.83
CA GLY A 689 -26.72 3.64 20.64
C GLY A 689 -25.41 3.43 19.86
N ALA A 690 -25.45 3.48 18.52
CA ALA A 690 -24.28 3.33 17.67
C ALA A 690 -23.85 4.66 17.02
N GLY A 691 -24.34 5.81 17.50
CA GLY A 691 -24.09 7.11 16.91
C GLY A 691 -25.36 7.84 16.45
N GLY A 692 -25.22 8.72 15.46
CA GLY A 692 -26.30 9.63 15.02
C GLY A 692 -27.30 9.03 14.05
N ALA A 693 -27.19 7.73 13.70
CA ALA A 693 -28.10 7.10 12.74
C ALA A 693 -29.57 7.17 13.19
N ALA A 694 -29.87 6.95 14.47
CA ALA A 694 -31.24 7.03 14.99
C ALA A 694 -31.85 8.42 14.84
N GLU A 695 -31.07 9.47 15.09
CA GLU A 695 -31.51 10.86 14.91
C GLU A 695 -31.68 11.22 13.43
N ALA A 696 -30.74 10.79 12.58
CA ALA A 696 -30.80 11.00 11.15
C ALA A 696 -32.06 10.38 10.55
N LEU A 697 -32.36 9.13 10.92
CA LEU A 697 -33.48 8.38 10.38
C LEU A 697 -34.83 8.83 10.96
N GLY A 698 -34.94 9.06 12.27
CA GLY A 698 -36.24 9.27 12.90
C GLY A 698 -37.23 8.16 12.54
N GLU A 699 -38.38 8.52 11.96
CA GLU A 699 -39.40 7.56 11.50
C GLU A 699 -39.14 6.97 10.10
N ALA A 700 -38.05 7.37 9.42
CA ALA A 700 -37.73 6.95 8.06
C ALA A 700 -37.02 5.59 7.93
N GLY A 701 -36.83 4.88 9.04
CA GLY A 701 -36.11 3.61 9.07
C GLY A 701 -36.51 2.75 10.26
N ILE A 702 -35.82 1.62 10.43
CA ILE A 702 -36.00 0.74 11.58
C ILE A 702 -34.75 0.83 12.45
N ILE A 703 -34.96 1.19 13.72
CA ILE A 703 -33.91 1.25 14.73
C ILE A 703 -34.06 0.06 15.66
N VAL A 704 -33.01 -0.74 15.79
CA VAL A 704 -32.98 -1.91 16.68
C VAL A 704 -31.97 -1.71 17.81
N PRO A 705 -32.07 -2.43 18.95
CA PRO A 705 -31.13 -2.28 20.07
C PRO A 705 -29.67 -2.54 19.66
N TYR A 706 -28.72 -1.87 20.32
CA TYR A 706 -27.30 -1.97 19.98
C TYR A 706 -26.80 -3.42 19.92
N LEU A 707 -26.27 -3.83 18.77
CA LEU A 707 -25.78 -5.19 18.49
C LEU A 707 -26.80 -6.32 18.69
N ASP A 708 -28.10 -6.01 18.71
CA ASP A 708 -29.17 -7.01 18.67
C ASP A 708 -29.33 -7.55 17.24
N VAL A 709 -28.47 -8.50 16.89
CA VAL A 709 -28.48 -9.17 15.59
C VAL A 709 -29.81 -9.87 15.32
N PRO A 710 -30.44 -10.60 16.27
CA PRO A 710 -31.77 -11.18 16.07
C PRO A 710 -32.85 -10.17 15.66
N GLU A 711 -32.95 -9.02 16.33
CA GLU A 711 -33.91 -7.97 15.96
C GLU A 711 -33.58 -7.36 14.58
N MET A 712 -32.29 -7.17 14.28
CA MET A 712 -31.87 -6.71 12.95
C MET A 712 -32.27 -7.72 11.84
N VAL A 713 -32.14 -9.02 12.12
CA VAL A 713 -32.59 -10.10 11.22
C VAL A 713 -34.11 -10.07 11.01
N ALA A 714 -34.87 -9.89 12.09
CA ALA A 714 -36.33 -9.79 12.02
C ALA A 714 -36.77 -8.59 11.16
N ALA A 715 -36.13 -7.43 11.33
CA ALA A 715 -36.39 -6.23 10.54
C ALA A 715 -36.06 -6.43 9.05
N VAL A 716 -34.95 -7.11 8.71
CA VAL A 716 -34.62 -7.43 7.32
C VAL A 716 -35.68 -8.34 6.70
N ILE A 717 -36.15 -9.36 7.42
CA ILE A 717 -37.21 -10.26 6.94
C ILE A 717 -38.53 -9.50 6.75
N GLU A 718 -38.94 -8.68 7.72
CA GLU A 718 -40.16 -7.87 7.62
C GLU A 718 -40.14 -7.00 6.35
N LEU A 719 -39.05 -6.26 6.13
CA LEU A 719 -38.92 -5.40 4.96
C LEU A 719 -38.80 -6.20 3.68
N ALA A 720 -38.14 -7.36 3.68
CA ALA A 720 -38.02 -8.23 2.52
C ALA A 720 -39.41 -8.73 2.04
N GLU A 721 -40.32 -9.00 2.97
CA GLU A 721 -41.66 -9.52 2.69
C GLU A 721 -42.73 -8.43 2.46
N ASN A 722 -42.44 -7.18 2.82
CA ASN A 722 -43.43 -6.11 2.78
C ASN A 722 -43.00 -4.92 1.89
N PRO A 723 -43.21 -5.01 0.55
CA PRO A 723 -42.90 -3.92 -0.38
C PRO A 723 -43.61 -2.60 -0.06
N LEU A 724 -44.84 -2.65 0.48
CA LEU A 724 -45.59 -1.44 0.86
C LEU A 724 -44.91 -0.73 2.04
N ARG A 725 -44.41 -1.49 3.02
CA ARG A 725 -43.64 -0.93 4.13
C ARG A 725 -42.34 -0.31 3.66
N ARG A 726 -41.60 -0.98 2.75
CA ARG A 726 -40.39 -0.42 2.13
C ARG A 726 -40.66 0.92 1.46
N LYS A 727 -41.71 0.97 0.63
CA LYS A 727 -42.12 2.20 -0.08
C LYS A 727 -42.49 3.32 0.89
N SER A 728 -43.31 3.02 1.91
CA SER A 728 -43.74 4.01 2.90
C SER A 728 -42.55 4.60 3.68
N LEU A 729 -41.62 3.78 4.14
CA LEU A 729 -40.42 4.26 4.84
C LEU A 729 -39.50 5.05 3.90
N GLY A 730 -39.34 4.61 2.65
CA GLY A 730 -38.57 5.33 1.64
C GLY A 730 -39.11 6.74 1.36
N GLU A 731 -40.43 6.89 1.22
CA GLU A 731 -41.08 8.20 1.02
C GLU A 731 -40.85 9.15 2.21
N VAL A 732 -40.96 8.63 3.44
CA VAL A 732 -40.65 9.39 4.67
C VAL A 732 -39.17 9.78 4.70
N GLY A 733 -38.27 8.88 4.28
CA GLY A 733 -36.83 9.13 4.18
C GLY A 733 -36.47 10.26 3.23
N VAL A 734 -37.06 10.29 2.03
CA VAL A 734 -36.84 11.38 1.07
C VAL A 734 -37.31 12.71 1.64
N ALA A 735 -38.53 12.76 2.21
CA ALA A 735 -39.06 13.99 2.79
C ALA A 735 -38.15 14.53 3.90
N ARG A 736 -37.72 13.65 4.81
CA ARG A 736 -36.83 14.02 5.92
C ARG A 736 -35.45 14.46 5.44
N PHE A 737 -34.86 13.79 4.45
CA PHE A 737 -33.59 14.17 3.85
C PHE A 737 -33.66 15.59 3.27
N MET A 738 -34.70 15.88 2.48
CA MET A 738 -34.89 17.19 1.85
C MET A 738 -35.11 18.31 2.86
N GLU A 739 -35.71 18.01 4.01
CA GLU A 739 -35.96 18.98 5.08
C GLU A 739 -34.71 19.26 5.93
N ASN A 740 -33.85 18.26 6.17
CA ASN A 740 -32.83 18.36 7.23
C ASN A 740 -31.39 18.16 6.76
N ASN A 741 -31.16 17.42 5.67
CA ASN A 741 -29.85 16.88 5.31
C ASN A 741 -29.40 17.25 3.89
N ASP A 742 -30.21 17.98 3.13
CA ASP A 742 -29.74 18.60 1.90
C ASP A 742 -28.56 19.52 2.20
N ILE A 743 -27.48 19.38 1.42
CA ILE A 743 -26.24 20.13 1.63
C ILE A 743 -26.44 21.65 1.68
N ARG A 744 -27.45 22.18 0.97
CA ARG A 744 -27.75 23.62 0.95
C ARG A 744 -28.20 24.09 2.33
N ILE A 745 -29.09 23.33 2.98
CA ILE A 745 -29.60 23.63 4.32
C ILE A 745 -28.47 23.58 5.35
N PHE A 746 -27.60 22.57 5.25
CA PHE A 746 -26.42 22.47 6.11
C PHE A 746 -25.49 23.68 5.92
N THR A 747 -25.20 24.04 4.68
CA THR A 747 -24.32 25.16 4.35
C THR A 747 -24.88 26.48 4.90
N ASP A 748 -26.18 26.74 4.74
CA ASP A 748 -26.85 27.92 5.29
C ASP A 748 -26.78 27.98 6.82
N ARG A 749 -26.95 26.84 7.51
CA ARG A 749 -26.82 26.76 8.97
C ARG A 749 -25.39 27.04 9.43
N ILE A 750 -24.38 26.46 8.79
CA ILE A 750 -22.97 26.71 9.12
C ILE A 750 -22.59 28.17 8.84
N MET A 751 -23.01 28.73 7.71
CA MET A 751 -22.80 30.15 7.39
C MET A 751 -23.49 31.07 8.40
N GLY A 752 -24.70 30.70 8.84
CA GLY A 752 -25.41 31.41 9.90
C GLY A 752 -24.62 31.47 11.21
N LEU A 753 -23.88 30.42 11.57
CA LEU A 753 -23.00 30.43 12.74
C LEU A 753 -21.80 31.35 12.54
N LEU A 754 -21.14 31.31 11.38
CA LEU A 754 -20.02 32.21 11.07
C LEU A 754 -20.43 33.68 11.10
N LEU A 755 -21.59 34.03 10.54
CA LEU A 755 -22.13 35.39 10.51
C LEU A 755 -22.53 35.93 11.89
N GLN A 756 -22.77 35.06 12.88
CA GLN A 756 -23.05 35.47 14.26
C GLN A 756 -21.78 35.84 15.03
N ILE A 757 -20.60 35.47 14.51
CA ILE A 757 -19.33 35.85 15.12
C ILE A 757 -19.12 37.34 14.86
N PRO A 758 -19.02 38.18 15.91
CA PRO A 758 -18.74 39.60 15.71
C PRO A 758 -17.46 39.76 14.90
N ALA A 759 -17.46 40.64 13.91
CA ALA A 759 -16.21 41.08 13.31
C ALA A 759 -15.29 41.57 14.44
N GLY A 760 -14.06 41.06 14.48
CA GLY A 760 -13.08 41.44 15.50
C GLY A 760 -12.87 42.96 15.57
N PRO A 761 -12.33 43.46 16.70
CA PRO A 761 -12.09 44.89 16.92
C PRO A 761 -11.18 45.53 15.85
#